data_AF-A0A8J2T090-F1
#
_entry.id   AF-A0A8J2T090-F1
#
_cell.length_a   1.000
_cell.length_b   1.000
_cell.length_c   1.000
_cell.angle_alpha   90.00
_cell.angle_beta   90.00
_cell.angle_gamma   90.00
#
_symmetry.space_group_name_H-M   'P 1'
#
loop_
_entity.id
_entity.type
_entity.pdbx_description
1 polymer ?
#
loop_
_entity_poly.entity_id
_entity_poly.type
_entity_poly.pdbx_seq_one_letter_code
_entity_poly.pdbx_strand_id
1 'polypeptide(L)'
;MRRRALMLLFASSARALLRAGAPVGRLARRAASTADEQLVAVKVTIDQRLRDALRLPGKQRRPRCFVRDKDEATLRDAIEQKVPSLKLQDYAIRHEDDTVVVEPRGPLLTTTDKEPEVVTSDKYAMVSWYHFFTGKHDAEALVRTLQATWSQMGVLGRAYVANEGVNAQLCVPDTHVDTYKEHHARLFDKLEEEAPSLNFDGTVEKEETMPFRALKVRTRDYVVADDGVGADLDLQDPGVDLEPSTWHEQLGGDFGDNNTSTNTILDVRNHYESAVGSFAGATPLNTETFKDTYQALDAALAAKPKSEPVYMFCTGGIRCVKAGAYVKQKLGFSDVRRLKGGVVNYTQQLSETNLEETSRFRGVNYVFNDRVGERVTAPPVPDGEVLDSRAAEALVAVHDSTDEDAQIVHPADAYAVSLSGPEHPLIERCRLDASARYPAAAHMCSGPTQGKLLATLCKLRGAARVLELGTFCGYGTLWLSSASKEVITVDRDERAANVAKEHFRDVPADWGAVRQVVADRGQYLENCKDGPFDLVYVDCDKKGYAAVFDALLDTPGLLSSNACLVFDNTLWKGRVAEGTTGMSPSEEEAILAEAELNGDDPKRALKAARRDRAVAQALHEFNVKLRKDTRVDPLVLPLRDGLTVATLT
;
A
#
# COMPACT_ATOMS: atom_id res chain seq x y z
N MET A 1 -13.58 7.02 54.54
CA MET A 1 -14.90 6.39 54.81
C MET A 1 -15.91 7.50 55.11
N ARG A 2 -17.18 7.34 54.68
CA ARG A 2 -18.30 8.32 54.71
C ARG A 2 -18.31 9.42 53.64
N ARG A 3 -18.31 9.02 52.35
CA ARG A 3 -18.93 9.77 51.23
C ARG A 3 -19.44 8.87 50.08
N ARG A 4 -19.56 7.55 50.31
CA ARG A 4 -20.05 6.54 49.35
C ARG A 4 -21.37 5.85 49.76
N ALA A 5 -22.11 6.41 50.73
CA ALA A 5 -23.33 5.77 51.27
C ALA A 5 -24.64 6.56 51.02
N LEU A 6 -24.62 7.68 50.29
CA LEU A 6 -25.83 8.48 50.02
C LEU A 6 -26.35 8.38 48.56
N MET A 7 -25.68 7.61 47.70
CA MET A 7 -26.06 7.39 46.30
C MET A 7 -26.80 6.05 46.06
N LEU A 8 -27.25 5.38 47.12
CA LEU A 8 -27.99 4.10 47.06
C LEU A 8 -29.42 4.16 47.64
N LEU A 9 -29.94 5.36 47.96
CA LEU A 9 -31.31 5.54 48.47
C LEU A 9 -32.24 6.39 47.60
N PHE A 10 -31.81 6.77 46.38
CA PHE A 10 -32.68 7.45 45.41
C PHE A 10 -32.99 6.61 44.15
N ALA A 11 -32.51 5.37 44.07
CA ALA A 11 -32.78 4.46 42.95
C ALA A 11 -33.94 3.47 43.18
N SER A 12 -34.56 3.46 44.36
CA SER A 12 -35.67 2.53 44.70
C SER A 12 -37.06 3.17 44.71
N SER A 13 -37.19 4.49 44.58
CA SER A 13 -38.51 5.17 44.64
C SER A 13 -39.01 5.73 43.30
N ALA A 14 -38.17 5.77 42.25
CA ALA A 14 -38.59 6.21 40.92
C ALA A 14 -39.29 5.11 40.09
N ARG A 15 -39.12 3.83 40.46
CA ARG A 15 -39.83 2.70 39.81
C ARG A 15 -41.26 2.48 40.33
N ALA A 16 -41.64 3.13 41.44
CA ALA A 16 -43.01 3.05 41.97
C ALA A 16 -43.96 4.12 41.39
N LEU A 17 -43.43 5.25 40.90
CA LEU A 17 -44.24 6.34 40.33
C LEU A 17 -44.47 6.24 38.81
N LEU A 18 -43.82 5.30 38.12
CA LEU A 18 -44.03 5.03 36.70
C LEU A 18 -45.03 3.90 36.40
N ARG A 19 -45.76 3.40 37.42
CA ARG A 19 -46.80 2.36 37.27
C ARG A 19 -48.24 2.83 37.52
N ALA A 20 -48.49 4.12 37.71
CA ALA A 20 -49.85 4.67 37.77
C ALA A 20 -49.95 5.86 36.80
N GLY A 21 -50.52 5.63 35.62
CA GLY A 21 -50.60 6.62 34.54
C GLY A 21 -51.43 7.87 34.90
N ALA A 22 -50.75 8.94 35.31
CA ALA A 22 -51.33 10.27 35.49
C ALA A 22 -50.35 11.37 35.00
N PRO A 23 -50.83 12.48 34.41
CA PRO A 23 -50.00 13.45 33.70
C PRO A 23 -49.33 14.43 34.67
N VAL A 24 -48.00 14.41 34.73
CA VAL A 24 -47.19 15.29 35.61
C VAL A 24 -47.00 16.66 34.96
N GLY A 25 -48.00 17.52 35.12
CA GLY A 25 -47.96 18.90 34.65
C GLY A 25 -48.37 19.88 35.73
N ARG A 26 -47.72 19.88 36.92
CA ARG A 26 -47.78 21.02 37.87
C ARG A 26 -46.92 20.98 39.16
N LEU A 27 -45.87 20.17 39.25
CA LEU A 27 -45.06 20.06 40.49
C LEU A 27 -43.58 20.48 40.40
N ALA A 28 -43.17 21.15 39.32
CA ALA A 28 -41.83 21.72 39.17
C ALA A 28 -41.82 23.26 39.09
N ARG A 29 -42.73 23.94 39.83
CA ARG A 29 -42.78 25.42 39.91
C ARG A 29 -42.59 26.00 41.33
N ARG A 30 -42.12 25.19 42.29
CA ARG A 30 -41.80 25.68 43.65
C ARG A 30 -40.53 25.02 44.18
N ALA A 31 -39.39 25.37 43.59
CA ALA A 31 -38.07 25.22 44.21
C ALA A 31 -36.99 25.88 43.32
N ALA A 32 -37.08 27.20 43.11
CA ALA A 32 -35.97 28.06 42.68
C ALA A 32 -36.50 29.50 42.57
N SER A 33 -36.63 30.18 43.70
CA SER A 33 -36.75 31.63 43.76
C SER A 33 -35.81 32.11 44.85
N THR A 34 -34.56 32.35 44.47
CA THR A 34 -33.54 33.15 45.17
C THR A 34 -32.31 33.18 44.26
N ALA A 35 -31.83 34.39 43.95
CA ALA A 35 -30.83 34.77 42.95
C ALA A 35 -31.37 34.90 41.52
N ASP A 36 -31.46 36.17 41.12
CA ASP A 36 -31.95 36.73 39.89
C ASP A 36 -30.87 36.58 38.80
N GLU A 37 -30.93 35.53 37.99
CA GLU A 37 -30.12 35.38 36.77
C GLU A 37 -31.04 34.83 35.67
N GLN A 38 -31.59 35.73 34.84
CA GLN A 38 -32.42 35.33 33.71
C GLN A 38 -31.56 34.60 32.67
N LEU A 39 -31.72 33.28 32.54
CA LEU A 39 -31.15 32.52 31.43
C LEU A 39 -31.74 33.01 30.10
N VAL A 40 -30.88 33.49 29.20
CA VAL A 40 -31.27 33.91 27.85
C VAL A 40 -31.13 32.73 26.90
N ALA A 41 -32.17 32.46 26.12
CA ALA A 41 -32.13 31.42 25.09
C ALA A 41 -31.48 31.98 23.82
N VAL A 42 -30.31 31.46 23.45
CA VAL A 42 -29.58 31.84 22.24
C VAL A 42 -29.69 30.73 21.20
N LYS A 43 -30.11 31.07 19.98
CA LYS A 43 -30.11 30.14 18.85
C LYS A 43 -28.71 30.06 18.27
N VAL A 44 -28.19 28.86 18.08
CA VAL A 44 -26.89 28.67 17.42
C VAL A 44 -27.12 28.30 15.96
N THR A 45 -26.49 29.06 15.07
CA THR A 45 -26.40 28.74 13.64
C THR A 45 -24.93 28.50 13.31
N ILE A 46 -24.64 27.38 12.65
CA ILE A 46 -23.30 27.08 12.15
C ILE A 46 -23.31 27.51 10.67
N ASP A 47 -22.33 28.31 10.24
CA ASP A 47 -22.17 28.69 8.83
C ASP A 47 -22.22 27.44 7.95
N GLN A 48 -22.95 27.51 6.84
CA GLN A 48 -23.21 26.34 6.01
C GLN A 48 -21.90 25.74 5.46
N ARG A 49 -20.92 26.57 5.10
CA ARG A 49 -19.60 26.11 4.63
C ARG A 49 -18.86 25.33 5.72
N LEU A 50 -18.98 25.77 6.96
CA LEU A 50 -18.40 25.05 8.11
C LEU A 50 -19.16 23.74 8.39
N ARG A 51 -20.49 23.77 8.24
CA ARG A 51 -21.34 22.58 8.41
C ARG A 51 -21.01 21.51 7.38
N ASP A 52 -20.75 21.91 6.14
CA ASP A 52 -20.38 21.03 5.03
C ASP A 52 -18.94 20.52 5.21
N ALA A 53 -17.99 21.40 5.57
CA ALA A 53 -16.61 21.02 5.87
C ALA A 53 -16.49 20.00 7.01
N LEU A 54 -17.33 20.14 8.05
CA LEU A 54 -17.36 19.24 9.21
C LEU A 54 -18.30 18.03 9.03
N ARG A 55 -18.92 17.87 7.85
CA ARG A 55 -19.87 16.78 7.53
C ARG A 55 -20.96 16.59 8.60
N LEU A 56 -21.47 17.69 9.16
CA LEU A 56 -22.48 17.60 10.21
C LEU A 56 -23.81 17.07 9.62
N PRO A 57 -24.52 16.16 10.30
CA PRO A 57 -25.71 15.50 9.76
C PRO A 57 -26.83 16.49 9.41
N GLY A 58 -27.50 16.26 8.27
CA GLY A 58 -28.51 17.15 7.70
C GLY A 58 -29.79 17.34 8.54
N LYS A 59 -30.36 18.56 8.46
CA LYS A 59 -31.60 19.03 9.14
C LYS A 59 -31.73 18.62 10.62
N GLN A 60 -30.69 18.82 11.43
CA GLN A 60 -30.93 18.93 12.88
C GLN A 60 -31.60 20.26 13.25
N ARG A 61 -32.50 20.23 14.24
CA ARG A 61 -33.05 21.44 14.87
C ARG A 61 -31.88 22.30 15.36
N ARG A 62 -31.84 23.59 14.98
CA ARG A 62 -30.82 24.55 15.43
C ARG A 62 -30.67 24.42 16.96
N PRO A 63 -29.47 24.06 17.48
CA PRO A 63 -29.30 23.89 18.91
C PRO A 63 -29.59 25.23 19.60
N ARG A 64 -30.42 25.18 20.65
CA ARG A 64 -30.61 26.30 21.57
C ARG A 64 -29.71 26.09 22.77
N CYS A 65 -28.88 27.08 23.05
CA CYS A 65 -28.06 27.16 24.24
C CYS A 65 -28.73 28.14 25.21
N PHE A 66 -28.69 27.82 26.49
CA PHE A 66 -29.19 28.70 27.55
C PHE A 66 -27.98 29.19 28.32
N VAL A 67 -27.69 30.47 28.22
CA VAL A 67 -26.54 31.11 28.85
C VAL A 67 -27.01 32.15 29.86
N ARG A 68 -26.21 32.36 30.91
CA ARG A 68 -26.52 33.32 31.99
C ARG A 68 -26.22 34.76 31.55
N ASP A 69 -25.24 34.91 30.68
CA ASP A 69 -24.73 36.13 30.07
C ASP A 69 -24.37 35.88 28.59
N LYS A 70 -24.31 36.95 27.79
CA LYS A 70 -23.90 36.89 26.38
C LYS A 70 -22.38 37.03 26.21
N ASP A 71 -21.58 36.79 27.25
CA ASP A 71 -20.13 36.83 27.12
C ASP A 71 -19.63 35.64 26.28
N GLU A 72 -18.53 35.86 25.58
CA GLU A 72 -18.06 34.95 24.55
C GLU A 72 -17.57 33.61 25.12
N ALA A 73 -16.99 33.60 26.33
CA ALA A 73 -16.44 32.38 26.94
C ALA A 73 -17.56 31.43 27.38
N THR A 74 -18.58 31.95 28.05
CA THR A 74 -19.75 31.15 28.49
C THR A 74 -20.55 30.63 27.29
N LEU A 75 -20.66 31.42 26.21
CA LEU A 75 -21.29 30.99 24.96
C LEU A 75 -20.51 29.86 24.27
N ARG A 76 -19.17 29.97 24.22
CA ARG A 76 -18.31 28.94 23.63
C ARG A 76 -18.49 27.60 24.34
N ASP A 77 -18.34 27.57 25.66
CA ASP A 77 -18.51 26.34 26.44
C ASP A 77 -19.89 25.71 26.26
N ALA A 78 -20.95 26.54 26.23
CA ALA A 78 -22.32 26.05 26.04
C ALA A 78 -22.57 25.46 24.64
N ILE A 79 -21.94 26.02 23.61
CA ILE A 79 -22.05 25.53 22.23
C ILE A 79 -21.26 24.22 22.07
N GLU A 80 -20.04 24.11 22.60
CA GLU A 80 -19.23 22.89 22.54
C GLU A 80 -19.89 21.73 23.28
N GLN A 81 -20.51 21.98 24.44
CA GLN A 81 -21.28 20.94 25.15
C GLN A 81 -22.49 20.42 24.35
N LYS A 82 -23.10 21.29 23.54
CA LYS A 82 -24.27 20.97 22.70
C LYS A 82 -23.88 20.33 21.37
N VAL A 83 -22.71 20.68 20.84
CA VAL A 83 -22.16 20.18 19.58
C VAL A 83 -20.71 19.78 19.84
N PRO A 84 -20.46 18.60 20.45
CA PRO A 84 -19.11 18.18 20.87
C PRO A 84 -18.09 18.05 19.73
N SER A 85 -18.58 17.95 18.48
CA SER A 85 -17.76 17.93 17.27
C SER A 85 -17.23 19.31 16.86
N LEU A 86 -17.71 20.39 17.48
CA LEU A 86 -17.20 21.74 17.25
C LEU A 86 -16.19 22.10 18.34
N LYS A 87 -14.94 22.35 17.94
CA LYS A 87 -13.92 23.00 18.78
C LYS A 87 -13.89 24.48 18.42
N LEU A 88 -14.57 25.31 19.21
CA LEU A 88 -14.81 26.72 18.90
C LEU A 88 -13.55 27.56 18.93
N GLN A 89 -12.49 27.10 19.59
CA GLN A 89 -11.17 27.76 19.60
C GLN A 89 -10.68 28.15 18.19
N ASP A 90 -11.13 27.44 17.15
CA ASP A 90 -10.75 27.62 15.75
C ASP A 90 -11.75 28.47 14.93
N TYR A 91 -12.82 28.97 15.55
CA TYR A 91 -13.93 29.66 14.89
C TYR A 91 -14.27 31.02 15.53
N ALA A 92 -14.70 31.96 14.69
CA ALA A 92 -15.24 33.25 15.09
C ALA A 92 -16.72 33.12 15.46
N ILE A 93 -17.16 33.94 16.40
CA ILE A 93 -18.53 33.97 16.88
C ILE A 93 -19.10 35.35 16.58
N ARG A 94 -20.10 35.42 15.72
CA ARG A 94 -20.79 36.65 15.34
C ARG A 94 -22.19 36.68 15.96
N HIS A 95 -22.54 37.80 16.56
CA HIS A 95 -23.84 38.00 17.21
C HIS A 95 -24.83 38.62 16.22
N GLU A 96 -25.98 37.97 16.01
CA GLU A 96 -27.11 38.44 15.22
C GLU A 96 -28.40 38.35 16.06
N ASP A 97 -28.77 39.44 16.73
CA ASP A 97 -29.94 39.54 17.62
C ASP A 97 -30.00 38.44 18.72
N ASP A 98 -30.93 37.48 18.57
CA ASP A 98 -31.12 36.30 19.44
C ASP A 98 -30.41 35.05 18.89
N THR A 99 -29.58 35.22 17.87
CA THR A 99 -28.83 34.17 17.19
C THR A 99 -27.34 34.43 17.30
N VAL A 100 -26.59 33.37 17.52
CA VAL A 100 -25.14 33.35 17.42
C VAL A 100 -24.75 32.53 16.21
N VAL A 101 -23.93 33.11 15.34
CA VAL A 101 -23.41 32.48 14.13
C VAL A 101 -21.96 32.10 14.37
N VAL A 102 -21.63 30.82 14.18
CA VAL A 102 -20.25 30.32 14.22
C VAL A 102 -19.70 30.30 12.81
N GLU A 103 -18.62 31.04 12.56
CA GLU A 103 -17.99 31.24 11.25
C GLU A 103 -16.46 31.03 11.31
N PRO A 104 -15.78 30.73 10.19
CA PRO A 104 -14.32 30.55 10.18
C PRO A 104 -13.57 31.84 10.50
N ARG A 105 -12.40 31.76 11.16
CA ARG A 105 -11.54 32.93 11.50
C ARG A 105 -10.80 33.58 10.31
N GLY A 106 -11.17 33.27 9.06
CA GLY A 106 -10.54 33.83 7.88
C GLY A 106 -11.36 33.60 6.60
N PRO A 107 -10.98 34.23 5.47
CA PRO A 107 -11.67 34.05 4.21
C PRO A 107 -11.53 32.59 3.73
N LEU A 108 -12.61 31.81 3.84
CA LEU A 108 -12.81 30.67 2.97
C LEU A 108 -12.98 31.24 1.55
N LEU A 109 -12.14 30.78 0.62
CA LEU A 109 -12.37 30.99 -0.81
C LEU A 109 -13.85 30.67 -1.10
N THR A 110 -14.56 31.65 -1.64
CA THR A 110 -16.01 31.62 -1.80
C THR A 110 -16.41 30.41 -2.64
N THR A 111 -17.22 29.53 -2.06
CA THR A 111 -18.03 28.58 -2.81
C THR A 111 -19.07 29.40 -3.58
N THR A 112 -19.00 29.40 -4.91
CA THR A 112 -20.21 29.62 -5.70
C THR A 112 -21.21 28.52 -5.29
N ASP A 113 -22.50 28.86 -5.16
CA ASP A 113 -23.59 27.98 -4.67
C ASP A 113 -23.91 26.77 -5.57
N LYS A 114 -22.95 26.29 -6.36
CA LYS A 114 -23.03 25.01 -7.03
C LYS A 114 -22.31 23.99 -6.17
N GLU A 115 -22.92 22.81 -5.96
CA GLU A 115 -22.15 21.61 -5.67
C GLU A 115 -20.93 21.61 -6.60
N PRO A 116 -19.69 21.43 -6.10
CA PRO A 116 -18.54 21.46 -6.98
C PRO A 116 -18.79 20.46 -8.09
N GLU A 117 -18.93 20.97 -9.32
CA GLU A 117 -19.01 20.15 -10.51
C GLU A 117 -17.76 19.27 -10.43
N VAL A 118 -17.94 17.95 -10.33
CA VAL A 118 -16.80 17.05 -10.16
C VAL A 118 -15.90 17.29 -11.35
N VAL A 119 -14.75 17.93 -11.11
CA VAL A 119 -13.75 18.19 -12.14
C VAL A 119 -13.22 16.82 -12.56
N THR A 120 -13.74 16.31 -13.67
CA THR A 120 -13.27 15.09 -14.29
C THR A 120 -12.54 15.47 -15.57
N SER A 121 -11.27 15.11 -15.67
CA SER A 121 -10.57 15.06 -16.95
C SER A 121 -10.39 13.60 -17.38
N ASP A 122 -10.22 13.40 -18.68
CA ASP A 122 -9.77 12.15 -19.28
C ASP A 122 -8.25 12.03 -19.25
N LYS A 123 -7.52 13.10 -18.90
CA LYS A 123 -6.06 13.12 -18.73
C LYS A 123 -5.62 13.80 -17.44
N TYR A 124 -4.58 13.27 -16.83
CA TYR A 124 -4.00 13.82 -15.60
C TYR A 124 -2.50 14.00 -15.77
N ALA A 125 -1.98 15.16 -15.36
CA ALA A 125 -0.56 15.39 -15.22
C ALA A 125 -0.08 14.77 -13.89
N MET A 126 1.00 13.99 -13.95
CA MET A 126 1.68 13.51 -12.75
C MET A 126 2.52 14.62 -12.16
N VAL A 127 2.38 14.85 -10.85
CA VAL A 127 3.11 15.90 -10.14
C VAL A 127 3.66 15.33 -8.85
N SER A 128 4.95 15.54 -8.58
CA SER A 128 5.54 15.26 -7.27
C SER A 128 6.40 16.42 -6.79
N TRP A 129 6.41 16.62 -5.47
CA TRP A 129 7.23 17.64 -4.83
C TRP A 129 7.32 17.38 -3.33
N TYR A 130 8.31 17.98 -2.68
CA TYR A 130 8.45 17.98 -1.24
C TYR A 130 9.00 19.33 -0.76
N HIS A 131 8.77 19.65 0.50
CA HIS A 131 9.31 20.83 1.17
C HIS A 131 9.59 20.52 2.63
N PHE A 132 10.76 20.92 3.14
CA PHE A 132 11.06 20.92 4.57
C PHE A 132 10.96 22.34 5.10
N PHE A 133 10.09 22.54 6.09
CA PHE A 133 9.79 23.88 6.61
C PHE A 133 10.99 24.50 7.32
N THR A 134 11.12 25.82 7.18
CA THR A 134 12.02 26.64 8.00
C THR A 134 11.32 27.07 9.30
N GLY A 135 10.00 27.23 9.26
CA GLY A 135 9.14 27.58 10.40
C GLY A 135 8.39 26.41 11.02
N LYS A 136 7.63 26.69 12.08
CA LYS A 136 6.69 25.72 12.68
C LYS A 136 5.29 25.93 12.12
N HIS A 137 4.72 24.88 11.56
CA HIS A 137 3.39 24.89 10.97
C HIS A 137 2.49 23.83 11.63
N ASP A 138 1.19 24.13 11.74
CA ASP A 138 0.21 23.16 12.21
C ASP A 138 -0.11 22.15 11.09
N ALA A 139 0.46 20.95 11.23
CA ALA A 139 0.29 19.87 10.27
C ALA A 139 -1.19 19.48 10.07
N GLU A 140 -2.00 19.46 11.13
CA GLU A 140 -3.41 19.08 11.00
C GLU A 140 -4.22 20.16 10.27
N ALA A 141 -3.95 21.43 10.56
CA ALA A 141 -4.58 22.54 9.85
C ALA A 141 -4.21 22.50 8.37
N LEU A 142 -2.94 22.27 8.05
CA LEU A 142 -2.48 22.18 6.68
C LEU A 142 -3.11 20.98 5.94
N VAL A 143 -3.20 19.80 6.56
CA VAL A 143 -3.92 18.65 5.97
C VAL A 143 -5.36 19.02 5.63
N ARG A 144 -6.09 19.69 6.52
CA ARG A 144 -7.47 20.12 6.26
C ARG A 144 -7.55 21.07 5.06
N THR A 145 -6.64 22.04 4.99
CA THR A 145 -6.56 22.99 3.87
C THR A 145 -6.28 22.27 2.56
N LEU A 146 -5.22 21.44 2.49
CA LEU A 146 -4.82 20.73 1.27
C LEU A 146 -5.90 19.75 0.80
N GLN A 147 -6.47 18.96 1.72
CA GLN A 147 -7.54 18.02 1.39
C GLN A 147 -8.74 18.76 0.78
N ALA A 148 -9.14 19.90 1.36
CA ALA A 148 -10.29 20.65 0.85
C ALA A 148 -10.03 21.25 -0.53
N THR A 149 -8.90 21.94 -0.73
CA THR A 149 -8.60 22.66 -1.98
C THR A 149 -8.30 21.71 -3.13
N TRP A 150 -7.51 20.67 -2.90
CA TRP A 150 -7.16 19.69 -3.93
C TRP A 150 -8.34 18.82 -4.34
N SER A 151 -9.23 18.45 -3.39
CA SER A 151 -10.46 17.72 -3.74
C SER A 151 -11.37 18.53 -4.67
N GLN A 152 -11.45 19.85 -4.48
CA GLN A 152 -12.23 20.74 -5.35
C GLN A 152 -11.64 20.86 -6.76
N MET A 153 -10.31 20.72 -6.89
CA MET A 153 -9.61 20.74 -8.18
C MET A 153 -9.61 19.38 -8.89
N GLY A 154 -10.25 18.35 -8.31
CA GLY A 154 -10.23 16.99 -8.87
C GLY A 154 -8.87 16.29 -8.78
N VAL A 155 -7.96 16.78 -7.94
CA VAL A 155 -6.64 16.18 -7.75
C VAL A 155 -6.79 14.83 -7.05
N LEU A 156 -6.07 13.83 -7.54
CA LEU A 156 -5.91 12.52 -6.91
C LEU A 156 -4.47 12.39 -6.42
N GLY A 157 -4.20 11.46 -5.51
CA GLY A 157 -2.83 11.29 -5.02
C GLY A 157 -2.69 11.04 -3.55
N ARG A 158 -1.44 11.15 -3.09
CA ARG A 158 -1.08 11.03 -1.69
C ARG A 158 -0.21 12.20 -1.28
N ALA A 159 -0.48 12.74 -0.10
CA ALA A 159 0.43 13.66 0.56
C ALA A 159 0.57 13.34 2.04
N TYR A 160 1.82 13.44 2.51
CA TYR A 160 2.17 13.37 3.92
C TYR A 160 2.54 14.76 4.40
N VAL A 161 1.96 15.15 5.52
CA VAL A 161 2.22 16.42 6.19
C VAL A 161 2.74 16.11 7.58
N ALA A 162 3.90 16.65 7.92
CA ALA A 162 4.48 16.57 9.25
C ALA A 162 4.87 17.97 9.71
N ASN A 163 5.23 18.11 10.99
CA ASN A 163 5.74 19.39 11.49
C ASN A 163 7.04 19.82 10.78
N GLU A 164 7.80 18.87 10.25
CA GLU A 164 9.02 19.13 9.48
C GLU A 164 8.77 19.52 8.02
N GLY A 165 7.57 19.31 7.45
CA GLY A 165 7.37 19.56 6.01
C GLY A 165 6.14 18.93 5.36
N VAL A 166 6.16 18.91 4.03
CA VAL A 166 5.17 18.22 3.17
C VAL A 166 5.87 17.39 2.11
N ASN A 167 5.32 16.23 1.80
CA ASN A 167 5.72 15.37 0.68
C ASN A 167 4.47 14.95 -0.10
N ALA A 168 4.43 15.23 -1.39
CA ALA A 168 3.25 15.02 -2.23
C ALA A 168 3.57 14.29 -3.54
N GLN A 169 2.71 13.34 -3.90
CA GLN A 169 2.67 12.64 -5.17
C GLN A 169 1.23 12.62 -5.66
N LEU A 170 0.97 13.28 -6.79
CA LEU A 170 -0.37 13.68 -7.19
C LEU A 170 -0.61 13.42 -8.69
N CYS A 171 -1.88 13.25 -9.05
CA CYS A 171 -2.41 13.36 -10.39
C CYS A 171 -3.31 14.59 -10.43
N VAL A 172 -2.94 15.61 -11.20
CA VAL A 172 -3.73 16.84 -11.38
C VAL A 172 -4.45 16.74 -12.72
N PRO A 173 -5.78 16.97 -12.81
CA PRO A 173 -6.44 17.04 -14.11
C PRO A 173 -5.70 18.00 -15.04
N ASP A 174 -5.40 17.59 -16.27
CA ASP A 174 -4.63 18.38 -17.23
C ASP A 174 -5.21 19.81 -17.42
N THR A 175 -6.54 19.92 -17.44
CA THR A 175 -7.31 21.17 -17.51
C THR A 175 -7.14 22.10 -16.30
N HIS A 176 -6.57 21.61 -15.20
CA HIS A 176 -6.44 22.33 -13.93
C HIS A 176 -4.99 22.50 -13.47
N VAL A 177 -4.00 22.12 -14.29
CA VAL A 177 -2.57 22.24 -13.94
C VAL A 177 -2.18 23.69 -13.63
N ASP A 178 -2.62 24.67 -14.40
CA ASP A 178 -2.28 26.07 -14.15
C ASP A 178 -2.94 26.60 -12.87
N THR A 179 -4.20 26.21 -12.63
CA THR A 179 -4.90 26.53 -11.37
C THR A 179 -4.19 25.92 -10.17
N TYR A 180 -3.70 24.68 -10.31
CA TYR A 180 -2.93 24.00 -9.27
C TYR A 180 -1.60 24.73 -9.01
N LYS A 181 -0.87 25.15 -10.05
CA LYS A 181 0.39 25.92 -9.92
C LYS A 181 0.18 27.25 -9.20
N GLU A 182 -0.87 28.01 -9.54
CA GLU A 182 -1.21 29.24 -8.84
C GLU A 182 -1.55 28.99 -7.36
N HIS A 183 -2.34 27.94 -7.09
CA HIS A 183 -2.68 27.57 -5.73
C HIS A 183 -1.45 27.18 -4.93
N HIS A 184 -0.55 26.38 -5.52
CA HIS A 184 0.72 25.97 -4.93
C HIS A 184 1.57 27.20 -4.55
N ALA A 185 1.76 28.15 -5.46
CA ALA A 185 2.50 29.38 -5.15
C ALA A 185 1.86 30.19 -4.00
N ARG A 186 0.54 30.37 -4.02
CA ARG A 186 -0.20 31.09 -2.96
C ARG A 186 -0.18 30.36 -1.61
N LEU A 187 -0.12 29.04 -1.62
CA LEU A 187 -0.03 28.24 -0.40
C LEU A 187 1.29 28.53 0.31
N PHE A 188 2.41 28.45 -0.40
CA PHE A 188 3.73 28.67 0.17
C PHE A 188 3.98 30.12 0.58
N ASP A 189 3.44 31.09 -0.16
CA ASP A 189 3.43 32.50 0.24
C ASP A 189 2.72 32.72 1.60
N LYS A 190 1.59 32.04 1.83
CA LYS A 190 0.88 32.06 3.12
C LYS A 190 1.60 31.33 4.25
N LEU A 191 2.42 30.34 3.92
CA LEU A 191 3.26 29.66 4.88
C LEU A 191 4.54 30.46 5.18
N GLU A 192 4.78 31.57 4.49
CA GLU A 192 6.03 32.33 4.57
C GLU A 192 7.26 31.46 4.23
N GLU A 193 7.08 30.54 3.28
CA GLU A 193 8.09 29.58 2.83
C GLU A 193 8.34 29.76 1.32
N GLU A 194 9.55 29.44 0.85
CA GLU A 194 9.83 29.42 -0.59
C GLU A 194 9.11 28.23 -1.24
N ALA A 195 8.39 28.48 -2.32
CA ALA A 195 7.66 27.41 -3.01
C ALA A 195 8.63 26.40 -3.65
N PRO A 196 8.52 25.10 -3.34
CA PRO A 196 9.37 24.09 -3.97
C PRO A 196 9.06 23.98 -5.47
N SER A 197 10.04 23.53 -6.25
CA SER A 197 9.83 23.20 -7.65
C SER A 197 8.89 21.99 -7.78
N LEU A 198 8.00 22.02 -8.78
CA LEU A 198 7.11 20.91 -9.11
C LEU A 198 7.79 20.01 -10.13
N ASN A 199 7.96 18.73 -9.81
CA ASN A 199 8.44 17.73 -10.77
C ASN A 199 7.24 17.13 -11.52
N PHE A 200 7.27 17.20 -12.84
CA PHE A 200 6.22 16.62 -13.69
C PHE A 200 6.70 15.31 -14.32
N ASP A 201 5.85 14.30 -14.32
CA ASP A 201 6.17 12.94 -14.78
C ASP A 201 5.16 12.50 -15.84
N GLY A 202 5.09 13.30 -16.91
CA GLY A 202 4.18 13.09 -18.03
C GLY A 202 2.70 13.20 -17.67
N THR A 203 1.87 12.60 -18.53
CA THR A 203 0.42 12.56 -18.41
C THR A 203 -0.10 11.14 -18.52
N VAL A 204 -1.13 10.81 -17.73
CA VAL A 204 -1.82 9.51 -17.76
C VAL A 204 -3.26 9.69 -18.24
N GLU A 205 -3.76 8.74 -19.04
CA GLU A 205 -5.15 8.76 -19.48
C GLU A 205 -6.05 7.98 -18.52
N LYS A 206 -7.30 8.43 -18.35
CA LYS A 206 -8.25 7.87 -17.38
C LYS A 206 -8.67 6.43 -17.70
N GLU A 207 -8.61 6.05 -18.96
CA GLU A 207 -8.91 4.69 -19.44
C GLU A 207 -7.76 3.71 -19.15
N GLU A 208 -6.55 4.23 -18.87
CA GLU A 208 -5.41 3.44 -18.41
C GLU A 208 -5.52 3.16 -16.90
N THR A 209 -4.54 2.43 -16.36
CA THR A 209 -4.48 2.20 -14.92
C THR A 209 -4.11 3.51 -14.22
N MET A 210 -5.12 4.16 -13.63
CA MET A 210 -4.94 5.41 -12.90
C MET A 210 -3.96 5.22 -11.73
N PRO A 211 -2.87 6.02 -11.62
CA PRO A 211 -1.85 5.87 -10.58
C PRO A 211 -2.37 6.05 -9.16
N PHE A 212 -3.48 6.80 -9.02
CA PHE A 212 -4.18 6.99 -7.77
C PHE A 212 -5.68 6.98 -8.00
N ARG A 213 -6.43 6.27 -7.16
CA ARG A 213 -7.90 6.19 -7.24
C ARG A 213 -8.63 7.26 -6.43
N ALA A 214 -7.94 7.90 -5.50
CA ALA A 214 -8.49 8.91 -4.60
C ALA A 214 -7.38 9.84 -4.09
N LEU A 215 -7.77 11.00 -3.55
CA LEU A 215 -6.87 11.86 -2.80
C LEU A 215 -6.79 11.46 -1.33
N LYS A 216 -5.58 11.20 -0.84
CA LYS A 216 -5.28 10.87 0.57
C LYS A 216 -4.23 11.85 1.11
N VAL A 217 -4.67 12.87 1.85
CA VAL A 217 -3.76 13.76 2.61
C VAL A 217 -3.76 13.34 4.07
N ARG A 218 -2.59 13.02 4.65
CA ARG A 218 -2.49 12.47 6.02
C ARG A 218 -1.38 13.14 6.81
N THR A 219 -1.62 13.30 8.11
CA THR A 219 -0.55 13.67 9.06
C THR A 219 0.40 12.50 9.29
N ARG A 220 1.67 12.81 9.52
CA ARG A 220 2.75 11.88 9.88
C ARG A 220 3.68 12.55 10.89
N ASP A 221 4.44 11.74 11.62
CA ASP A 221 5.51 12.25 12.48
C ASP A 221 6.66 12.83 11.64
N TYR A 222 6.94 12.21 10.49
CA TYR A 222 7.95 12.61 9.53
C TYR A 222 7.42 12.46 8.10
N VAL A 223 7.79 13.37 7.19
CA VAL A 223 7.43 13.28 5.77
C VAL A 223 8.22 12.22 5.01
N VAL A 224 9.35 11.80 5.58
CA VAL A 224 10.05 10.55 5.28
C VAL A 224 10.34 9.85 6.60
N ALA A 225 9.77 8.65 6.77
CA ALA A 225 9.89 7.88 8.00
C ALA A 225 11.35 7.44 8.24
N ASP A 226 11.93 7.96 9.31
CA ASP A 226 13.29 7.69 9.73
C ASP A 226 13.39 7.39 11.24
N ASP A 227 12.24 7.16 11.87
CA ASP A 227 12.03 6.87 13.30
C ASP A 227 12.76 7.83 14.25
N GLY A 228 12.97 9.08 13.83
CA GLY A 228 13.60 10.13 14.62
C GLY A 228 15.13 10.05 14.71
N VAL A 229 15.77 9.15 13.95
CA VAL A 229 17.23 9.06 13.90
C VAL A 229 17.85 10.36 13.35
N GLY A 230 17.16 11.03 12.42
CA GLY A 230 17.56 12.32 11.84
C GLY A 230 16.96 13.54 12.53
N ALA A 231 16.35 13.41 13.72
CA ALA A 231 15.57 14.50 14.33
C ALA A 231 16.39 15.74 14.71
N ASP A 232 17.72 15.61 14.83
CA ASP A 232 18.64 16.71 15.15
C ASP A 232 19.45 17.21 13.96
N LEU A 233 19.11 16.78 12.74
CA LEU A 233 19.74 17.24 11.50
C LEU A 233 19.16 18.59 11.08
N ASP A 234 20.03 19.51 10.67
CA ASP A 234 19.61 20.72 9.97
C ASP A 234 19.29 20.39 8.51
N LEU A 235 18.01 20.29 8.17
CA LEU A 235 17.56 19.95 6.82
C LEU A 235 17.70 21.12 5.83
N GLN A 236 18.06 22.32 6.30
CA GLN A 236 18.41 23.47 5.47
C GLN A 236 19.89 23.43 5.04
N ASP A 237 20.71 22.56 5.65
CA ASP A 237 22.09 22.30 5.23
C ASP A 237 22.36 20.84 4.81
N PRO A 238 21.70 20.33 3.74
CA PRO A 238 21.84 18.95 3.28
C PRO A 238 22.97 18.72 2.27
N GLY A 239 23.77 19.73 1.95
CA GLY A 239 24.71 19.71 0.82
C GLY A 239 24.14 20.36 -0.45
N VAL A 240 24.88 20.29 -1.54
CA VAL A 240 24.64 21.05 -2.79
C VAL A 240 23.74 20.26 -3.73
N ASP A 241 22.67 20.89 -4.22
CA ASP A 241 21.85 20.34 -5.30
C ASP A 241 22.52 20.57 -6.66
N LEU A 242 22.65 19.49 -7.44
CA LEU A 242 23.08 19.52 -8.84
C LEU A 242 21.87 19.44 -9.75
N GLU A 243 21.77 20.37 -10.69
CA GLU A 243 20.79 20.30 -11.78
C GLU A 243 21.01 19.02 -12.62
N PRO A 244 19.96 18.42 -13.20
CA PRO A 244 20.13 17.14 -13.88
C PRO A 244 21.09 17.19 -15.07
N SER A 245 21.19 18.31 -15.78
CA SER A 245 22.20 18.54 -16.83
C SER A 245 23.64 18.50 -16.27
N THR A 246 23.90 19.20 -15.17
CA THR A 246 25.21 19.18 -14.50
C THR A 246 25.54 17.80 -13.94
N TRP A 247 24.55 17.12 -13.37
CA TRP A 247 24.70 15.72 -12.94
C TRP A 247 25.06 14.82 -14.13
N HIS A 248 24.34 14.93 -15.24
CA HIS A 248 24.60 14.15 -16.45
C HIS A 248 26.02 14.35 -16.99
N GLU A 249 26.48 15.60 -17.07
CA GLU A 249 27.82 15.95 -17.54
C GLU A 249 28.92 15.42 -16.61
N GLN A 250 28.75 15.61 -15.29
CA GLN A 250 29.73 15.11 -14.31
C GLN A 250 29.81 13.58 -14.30
N LEU A 251 28.69 12.89 -14.49
CA LEU A 251 28.66 11.44 -14.68
C LEU A 251 29.28 10.99 -16.02
N GLY A 252 29.18 11.80 -17.09
CA GLY A 252 29.75 11.48 -18.40
C GLY A 252 31.26 11.74 -18.51
N GLY A 253 31.79 12.71 -17.76
CA GLY A 253 33.21 13.11 -17.78
C GLY A 253 34.08 12.28 -16.84
N ASP A 254 33.75 12.23 -15.55
CA ASP A 254 34.60 11.60 -14.54
C ASP A 254 34.45 10.07 -14.52
N PHE A 255 33.35 9.49 -15.01
CA PHE A 255 33.01 8.07 -14.82
C PHE A 255 32.96 7.24 -16.12
N GLY A 256 33.67 7.66 -17.17
CA GLY A 256 33.66 6.95 -18.47
C GLY A 256 33.98 5.45 -18.38
N ASP A 257 33.62 4.71 -19.43
CA ASP A 257 33.56 3.23 -19.57
C ASP A 257 34.78 2.38 -19.10
N ASN A 258 35.85 3.01 -18.59
CA ASN A 258 37.05 2.36 -18.09
C ASN A 258 37.30 2.49 -16.56
N ASN A 259 36.31 2.90 -15.75
CA ASN A 259 36.33 2.81 -14.28
C ASN A 259 37.64 3.30 -13.62
N THR A 260 38.01 4.58 -13.83
CA THR A 260 39.18 5.21 -13.21
C THR A 260 38.84 6.34 -12.22
N SER A 261 37.57 6.56 -11.91
CA SER A 261 37.15 7.65 -11.01
C SER A 261 37.10 7.22 -9.54
N THR A 262 37.51 8.13 -8.66
CA THR A 262 37.45 8.02 -7.18
C THR A 262 36.14 8.54 -6.59
N ASN A 263 35.20 8.98 -7.44
CA ASN A 263 33.97 9.62 -6.98
C ASN A 263 32.95 8.56 -6.51
N THR A 264 32.34 8.78 -5.35
CA THR A 264 31.38 7.83 -4.77
C THR A 264 29.96 8.31 -5.06
N ILE A 265 29.22 7.57 -5.89
CA ILE A 265 27.80 7.80 -6.15
C ILE A 265 27.00 6.82 -5.31
N LEU A 266 26.13 7.33 -4.44
CA LEU A 266 25.27 6.53 -3.57
C LEU A 266 23.84 6.56 -4.08
N ASP A 267 23.28 5.38 -4.28
CA ASP A 267 21.84 5.21 -4.45
C ASP A 267 21.21 5.06 -3.07
N VAL A 268 20.52 6.12 -2.63
CA VAL A 268 19.90 6.25 -1.30
C VAL A 268 18.49 5.66 -1.29
N ARG A 269 18.15 4.92 -2.34
CA ARG A 269 16.90 4.20 -2.41
C ARG A 269 17.00 2.86 -1.69
N ASN A 270 15.85 2.28 -1.38
CA ASN A 270 15.83 0.93 -0.84
C ASN A 270 16.30 -0.06 -1.91
N HIS A 271 16.81 -1.21 -1.47
CA HIS A 271 17.40 -2.23 -2.35
C HIS A 271 16.49 -2.61 -3.53
N TYR A 272 15.17 -2.63 -3.32
CA TYR A 272 14.20 -2.98 -4.35
C TYR A 272 14.11 -1.96 -5.50
N GLU A 273 14.33 -0.69 -5.21
CA GLU A 273 14.31 0.38 -6.20
C GLU A 273 15.63 0.43 -6.96
N SER A 274 16.74 0.15 -6.27
CA SER A 274 18.08 0.07 -6.87
C SER A 274 18.21 -1.14 -7.80
N ALA A 275 17.59 -2.26 -7.44
CA ALA A 275 17.64 -3.49 -8.23
C ALA A 275 17.05 -3.30 -9.63
N VAL A 276 15.97 -2.51 -9.75
CA VAL A 276 15.21 -2.35 -11.01
C VAL A 276 15.79 -1.36 -11.98
N GLY A 277 16.66 -0.48 -11.49
CA GLY A 277 17.39 0.46 -12.30
C GLY A 277 18.14 1.43 -11.42
N SER A 278 19.28 1.91 -11.88
CA SER A 278 20.17 2.80 -11.12
C SER A 278 21.10 3.56 -12.08
N PHE A 279 21.79 4.58 -11.58
CA PHE A 279 22.85 5.21 -12.37
C PHE A 279 24.05 4.26 -12.52
N ALA A 280 24.63 4.20 -13.72
CA ALA A 280 25.84 3.42 -13.95
C ALA A 280 26.96 3.87 -12.98
N GLY A 281 27.63 2.92 -12.33
CA GLY A 281 28.66 3.19 -11.32
C GLY A 281 28.15 3.59 -9.94
N ALA A 282 26.83 3.66 -9.72
CA ALA A 282 26.27 3.91 -8.40
C ALA A 282 26.39 2.69 -7.47
N THR A 283 26.75 2.96 -6.21
CA THR A 283 26.75 1.98 -5.13
C THR A 283 25.42 2.06 -4.37
N PRO A 284 24.60 1.00 -4.38
CA PRO A 284 23.39 0.95 -3.58
C PRO A 284 23.71 0.76 -2.10
N LEU A 285 22.96 1.44 -1.22
CA LEU A 285 23.07 1.25 0.22
C LEU A 285 22.43 -0.05 0.71
N ASN A 286 21.64 -0.72 -0.14
CA ASN A 286 20.99 -2.00 0.12
C ASN A 286 20.12 -2.02 1.39
N THR A 287 19.38 -0.94 1.64
CA THR A 287 18.48 -0.80 2.80
C THR A 287 17.10 -1.40 2.52
N GLU A 288 16.44 -1.93 3.55
CA GLU A 288 15.03 -2.35 3.47
C GLU A 288 14.09 -1.17 3.69
N THR A 289 14.41 -0.35 4.69
CA THR A 289 13.65 0.86 5.03
C THR A 289 14.56 2.07 5.13
N PHE A 290 13.98 3.27 4.99
CA PHE A 290 14.79 4.49 4.96
C PHE A 290 15.55 4.76 6.26
N LYS A 291 15.03 4.35 7.43
CA LYS A 291 15.76 4.49 8.71
C LYS A 291 17.09 3.72 8.75
N ASP A 292 17.20 2.63 7.99
CA ASP A 292 18.43 1.81 7.93
C ASP A 292 19.55 2.54 7.15
N THR A 293 19.19 3.59 6.41
CA THR A 293 20.10 4.39 5.58
C THR A 293 21.25 4.98 6.38
N TYR A 294 21.01 5.45 7.60
CA TYR A 294 22.06 6.09 8.39
C TYR A 294 23.21 5.13 8.73
N GLN A 295 22.87 3.92 9.19
CA GLN A 295 23.87 2.88 9.46
C GLN A 295 24.55 2.38 8.18
N ALA A 296 23.79 2.29 7.07
CA ALA A 296 24.37 1.92 5.78
C ALA A 296 25.36 2.99 5.25
N LEU A 297 25.06 4.28 5.48
CA LEU A 297 25.95 5.39 5.15
C LEU A 297 27.24 5.35 5.98
N ASP A 298 27.15 5.06 7.28
CA ASP A 298 28.32 4.86 8.14
C ASP A 298 29.27 3.83 7.55
N ALA A 299 28.73 2.67 7.17
CA ALA A 299 29.50 1.57 6.60
C ALA A 299 30.06 1.90 5.22
N ALA A 300 29.24 2.44 4.31
CA ALA A 300 29.63 2.75 2.94
C ALA A 300 30.71 3.84 2.86
N LEU A 301 30.74 4.76 3.83
CA LEU A 301 31.63 5.92 3.83
C LEU A 301 32.75 5.83 4.88
N ALA A 302 32.87 4.72 5.62
CA ALA A 302 33.85 4.55 6.70
C ALA A 302 35.30 4.79 6.25
N ALA A 303 35.66 4.29 5.06
CA ALA A 303 37.01 4.38 4.50
C ALA A 303 37.21 5.59 3.56
N LYS A 304 36.16 6.36 3.25
CA LYS A 304 36.25 7.46 2.28
C LYS A 304 36.83 8.72 2.92
N PRO A 305 37.83 9.37 2.29
CA PRO A 305 38.33 10.66 2.76
C PRO A 305 37.23 11.73 2.79
N LYS A 306 37.12 12.46 3.90
CA LYS A 306 36.04 13.44 4.14
C LYS A 306 36.06 14.64 3.19
N SER A 307 37.20 14.90 2.55
CA SER A 307 37.39 15.96 1.56
C SER A 307 36.94 15.56 0.15
N GLU A 308 36.71 14.27 -0.11
CA GLU A 308 36.27 13.80 -1.42
C GLU A 308 34.76 13.94 -1.60
N PRO A 309 34.29 14.20 -2.84
CA PRO A 309 32.87 14.38 -3.10
C PRO A 309 32.09 13.08 -2.92
N VAL A 310 30.92 13.21 -2.29
CA VAL A 310 29.90 12.16 -2.20
C VAL A 310 28.69 12.61 -3.00
N TYR A 311 28.39 11.87 -4.05
CA TYR A 311 27.22 12.08 -4.89
C TYR A 311 26.09 11.19 -4.39
N MET A 312 24.86 11.67 -4.42
CA MET A 312 23.72 10.85 -4.03
C MET A 312 22.44 11.20 -4.79
N PHE A 313 21.60 10.20 -4.98
CA PHE A 313 20.30 10.37 -5.62
C PHE A 313 19.26 9.44 -5.01
N CYS A 314 18.00 9.77 -5.25
CA CYS A 314 16.85 8.91 -5.02
C CYS A 314 15.75 9.25 -6.02
N THR A 315 14.57 8.64 -5.92
CA THR A 315 13.48 8.80 -6.90
C THR A 315 13.10 10.26 -7.14
N GLY A 316 12.79 11.00 -6.07
CA GLY A 316 12.29 12.37 -6.13
C GLY A 316 13.10 13.39 -5.32
N GLY A 317 14.26 13.00 -4.78
CA GLY A 317 15.19 13.89 -4.05
C GLY A 317 15.00 13.96 -2.51
N ILE A 318 13.78 13.74 -1.99
CA ILE A 318 13.47 13.96 -0.56
C ILE A 318 14.38 13.22 0.42
N ARG A 319 14.70 11.94 0.15
CA ARG A 319 15.61 11.13 0.99
C ARG A 319 17.04 11.67 1.01
N CYS A 320 17.47 12.26 -0.10
CA CYS A 320 18.81 12.81 -0.22
C CYS A 320 18.97 14.06 0.67
N VAL A 321 17.89 14.77 1.03
CA VAL A 321 17.98 15.87 2.00
C VAL A 321 18.44 15.35 3.35
N LYS A 322 17.71 14.38 3.93
CA LYS A 322 18.05 13.78 5.23
C LYS A 322 19.40 13.04 5.19
N ALA A 323 19.63 12.22 4.18
CA ALA A 323 20.90 11.50 4.01
C ALA A 323 22.08 12.47 3.81
N GLY A 324 21.93 13.51 3.00
CA GLY A 324 22.96 14.49 2.74
C GLY A 324 23.30 15.31 3.98
N ALA A 325 22.28 15.76 4.73
CA ALA A 325 22.45 16.42 6.01
C ALA A 325 23.22 15.52 7.00
N TYR A 326 22.89 14.24 7.07
CA TYR A 326 23.59 13.28 7.91
C TYR A 326 25.07 13.11 7.51
N VAL A 327 25.34 12.87 6.22
CA VAL A 327 26.70 12.71 5.69
C VAL A 327 27.56 13.96 5.96
N LYS A 328 26.97 15.15 5.82
CA LYS A 328 27.67 16.41 6.08
C LYS A 328 27.88 16.66 7.59
N GLN A 329 26.82 16.60 8.39
CA GLN A 329 26.82 17.08 9.78
C GLN A 329 27.30 16.02 10.77
N LYS A 330 27.01 14.73 10.53
CA LYS A 330 27.39 13.62 11.41
C LYS A 330 28.66 12.94 10.94
N LEU A 331 28.81 12.70 9.63
CA LEU A 331 29.99 12.01 9.10
C LEU A 331 31.12 12.95 8.67
N GLY A 332 30.88 14.26 8.65
CA GLY A 332 31.89 15.30 8.47
C GLY A 332 32.39 15.49 7.05
N PHE A 333 31.65 15.04 6.03
CA PHE A 333 32.04 15.27 4.63
C PHE A 333 31.79 16.72 4.22
N SER A 334 32.78 17.33 3.55
CA SER A 334 32.71 18.74 3.14
C SER A 334 32.03 18.97 1.79
N ASP A 335 31.99 17.96 0.92
CA ASP A 335 31.43 18.04 -0.42
C ASP A 335 30.38 16.93 -0.62
N VAL A 336 29.12 17.28 -0.37
CA VAL A 336 27.96 16.39 -0.54
C VAL A 336 27.11 16.96 -1.67
N ARG A 337 26.91 16.18 -2.73
CA ARG A 337 26.23 16.58 -3.97
C ARG A 337 25.01 15.71 -4.20
N ARG A 338 23.85 16.32 -4.46
CA ARG A 338 22.56 15.63 -4.54
C ARG A 338 21.91 15.89 -5.89
N LEU A 339 21.28 14.89 -6.49
CA LEU A 339 20.52 15.09 -7.72
C LEU A 339 19.23 15.87 -7.42
N LYS A 340 19.13 17.11 -7.92
CA LYS A 340 17.97 17.97 -7.72
C LYS A 340 16.72 17.38 -8.35
N GLY A 341 15.68 17.17 -7.55
CA GLY A 341 14.42 16.54 -7.98
C GLY A 341 14.53 15.04 -8.25
N GLY A 342 15.69 14.42 -8.00
CA GLY A 342 15.89 12.98 -8.15
C GLY A 342 15.83 12.48 -9.59
N VAL A 343 15.66 11.16 -9.73
CA VAL A 343 15.59 10.47 -11.03
C VAL A 343 14.43 11.00 -11.86
N VAL A 344 13.28 11.32 -11.26
CA VAL A 344 12.10 11.85 -11.97
C VAL A 344 12.41 13.14 -12.72
N ASN A 345 13.03 14.12 -12.06
CA ASN A 345 13.40 15.38 -12.71
C ASN A 345 14.48 15.17 -13.78
N TYR A 346 15.40 14.23 -13.55
CA TYR A 346 16.43 13.87 -14.52
C TYR A 346 15.87 13.26 -15.80
N THR A 347 14.93 12.31 -15.70
CA THR A 347 14.31 11.67 -16.87
C THR A 347 13.43 12.66 -17.63
N GLN A 348 12.68 13.49 -16.90
CA GLN A 348 11.88 14.57 -17.49
C GLN A 348 12.75 15.51 -18.34
N GLN A 349 13.86 16.03 -17.77
CA GLN A 349 14.72 16.98 -18.49
C GLN A 349 15.38 16.34 -19.72
N LEU A 350 15.75 15.06 -19.66
CA LEU A 350 16.25 14.36 -20.84
C LEU A 350 15.18 14.25 -21.93
N SER A 351 13.93 13.98 -21.56
CA SER A 351 12.85 13.89 -22.55
C SER A 351 12.52 15.24 -23.19
N GLU A 352 12.45 16.31 -22.39
CA GLU A 352 12.26 17.68 -22.90
C GLU A 352 13.39 18.14 -23.83
N THR A 353 14.59 17.57 -23.67
CA THR A 353 15.77 17.89 -24.48
C THR A 353 16.05 16.86 -25.59
N ASN A 354 15.21 15.82 -25.73
CA ASN A 354 15.39 14.69 -26.66
C ASN A 354 16.75 13.97 -26.51
N LEU A 355 17.17 13.74 -25.27
CA LEU A 355 18.45 13.12 -24.90
C LEU A 355 18.25 11.78 -24.15
N GLU A 356 17.08 11.15 -24.25
CA GLU A 356 16.73 9.92 -23.53
C GLU A 356 17.73 8.78 -23.81
N GLU A 357 18.18 8.64 -25.06
CA GLU A 357 19.16 7.62 -25.45
C GLU A 357 20.52 7.79 -24.77
N THR A 358 20.85 9.02 -24.36
CA THR A 358 22.11 9.34 -23.66
C THR A 358 22.04 9.06 -22.17
N SER A 359 20.85 8.74 -21.64
CA SER A 359 20.60 8.61 -20.20
C SER A 359 21.67 7.75 -19.52
N ARG A 360 22.23 8.24 -18.41
CA ARG A 360 23.14 7.50 -17.53
C ARG A 360 22.41 6.62 -16.51
N PHE A 361 21.09 6.77 -16.38
CA PHE A 361 20.25 5.90 -15.58
C PHE A 361 19.85 4.67 -16.40
N ARG A 362 20.17 3.48 -15.89
CA ARG A 362 19.92 2.19 -16.54
C ARG A 362 18.74 1.49 -15.91
N GLY A 363 17.79 1.00 -16.71
CA GLY A 363 16.62 0.24 -16.24
C GLY A 363 15.38 1.07 -15.92
N VAL A 364 14.67 0.71 -14.85
CA VAL A 364 13.37 1.26 -14.44
C VAL A 364 13.53 2.15 -13.20
N ASN A 365 12.92 3.33 -13.21
CA ASN A 365 12.81 4.17 -12.04
C ASN A 365 11.55 3.77 -11.25
N TYR A 366 11.72 3.16 -10.07
CA TYR A 366 10.59 2.77 -9.22
C TYR A 366 9.81 3.99 -8.72
N VAL A 367 8.49 3.99 -8.87
CA VAL A 367 7.59 5.07 -8.41
C VAL A 367 6.50 4.52 -7.48
N PHE A 368 6.19 5.27 -6.43
CA PHE A 368 5.32 4.83 -5.33
C PHE A 368 3.82 5.04 -5.63
N ASN A 369 3.36 4.54 -6.78
CA ASN A 369 1.96 4.59 -7.23
C ASN A 369 1.61 3.37 -8.09
N ASP A 370 0.36 3.23 -8.53
CA ASP A 370 -0.12 2.03 -9.25
C ASP A 370 0.60 1.78 -10.61
N ARG A 371 1.52 2.67 -11.06
CA ARG A 371 2.41 2.41 -12.22
C ARG A 371 3.61 1.53 -11.85
N VAL A 372 4.02 1.53 -10.59
CA VAL A 372 5.11 0.74 -9.98
C VAL A 372 6.53 1.03 -10.51
N GLY A 373 6.68 1.49 -11.75
CA GLY A 373 7.95 1.93 -12.30
C GLY A 373 7.80 2.63 -13.65
N GLU A 374 8.70 3.57 -13.92
CA GLU A 374 8.83 4.25 -15.21
C GLU A 374 10.07 3.71 -15.93
N ARG A 375 9.92 3.21 -17.16
CA ARG A 375 11.04 2.69 -17.93
C ARG A 375 11.88 3.84 -18.47
N VAL A 376 13.14 3.92 -18.04
CA VAL A 376 14.07 5.00 -18.45
C VAL A 376 14.94 4.55 -19.62
N THR A 377 15.51 3.35 -19.56
CA THR A 377 16.28 2.74 -20.64
C THR A 377 16.02 1.23 -20.69
N ALA A 378 16.46 0.56 -21.77
CA ALA A 378 16.52 -0.90 -21.79
C ALA A 378 17.35 -1.40 -20.58
N PRO A 379 17.00 -2.54 -19.97
CA PRO A 379 17.74 -3.06 -18.83
C PRO A 379 19.23 -3.18 -19.18
N PRO A 380 20.15 -2.84 -18.26
CA PRO A 380 21.57 -3.04 -18.51
C PRO A 380 21.83 -4.53 -18.79
N VAL A 381 22.54 -4.83 -19.88
CA VAL A 381 23.19 -6.14 -20.05
C VAL A 381 24.50 -6.04 -19.27
N PRO A 382 24.70 -6.76 -18.14
CA PRO A 382 25.91 -6.61 -17.36
C PRO A 382 27.06 -7.38 -18.04
N ASP A 383 28.18 -6.69 -18.25
CA ASP A 383 29.47 -7.35 -18.43
C ASP A 383 29.85 -8.00 -17.09
N GLY A 384 29.76 -9.33 -17.04
CA GLY A 384 30.64 -10.17 -16.23
C GLY A 384 30.69 -9.94 -14.72
N GLU A 385 29.55 -9.88 -14.02
CA GLU A 385 29.37 -10.46 -12.67
C GLU A 385 27.88 -10.46 -12.35
N VAL A 386 27.30 -11.65 -12.25
CA VAL A 386 25.84 -11.87 -12.31
C VAL A 386 25.21 -11.63 -10.94
N LEU A 387 24.73 -10.41 -10.69
CA LEU A 387 23.52 -10.17 -9.92
C LEU A 387 22.40 -9.91 -10.93
N ASP A 388 21.59 -10.95 -11.12
CA ASP A 388 20.65 -11.07 -12.23
C ASP A 388 19.53 -10.02 -12.17
N SER A 389 19.43 -9.26 -13.26
CA SER A 389 18.37 -8.35 -13.71
C SER A 389 16.91 -8.81 -13.51
N ARG A 390 16.67 -10.03 -13.02
CA ARG A 390 15.34 -10.64 -12.80
C ARG A 390 14.82 -10.52 -11.37
N ALA A 391 15.69 -10.28 -10.38
CA ALA A 391 15.26 -9.97 -9.01
C ALA A 391 14.45 -8.65 -8.98
N ALA A 392 14.85 -7.71 -9.83
CA ALA A 392 14.20 -6.45 -10.09
C ALA A 392 12.72 -6.58 -10.51
N GLU A 393 12.44 -7.23 -11.64
CA GLU A 393 11.08 -7.33 -12.19
C GLU A 393 10.16 -8.16 -11.29
N ALA A 394 10.72 -9.08 -10.50
CA ALA A 394 9.99 -9.80 -9.47
C ALA A 394 9.65 -8.92 -8.25
N LEU A 395 10.53 -7.99 -7.83
CA LEU A 395 10.27 -7.08 -6.71
C LEU A 395 9.29 -5.95 -7.04
N VAL A 396 9.23 -5.51 -8.31
CA VAL A 396 8.22 -4.55 -8.81
C VAL A 396 6.82 -5.09 -8.54
N ALA A 397 6.55 -6.37 -8.81
CA ALA A 397 5.22 -6.97 -8.61
C ALA A 397 4.80 -7.17 -7.14
N VAL A 398 5.68 -6.89 -6.15
CA VAL A 398 5.52 -7.31 -4.75
C VAL A 398 5.01 -6.22 -3.81
N HIS A 399 5.02 -4.94 -4.21
CA HIS A 399 4.72 -3.83 -3.27
C HIS A 399 3.42 -3.05 -3.53
N ASP A 400 2.56 -3.54 -4.43
CA ASP A 400 1.29 -2.89 -4.76
C ASP A 400 0.07 -3.48 -4.05
N SER A 401 0.08 -3.58 -2.72
CA SER A 401 -1.21 -3.58 -2.04
C SER A 401 -1.14 -3.01 -0.63
N THR A 402 -2.06 -2.11 -0.32
CA THR A 402 -2.55 -1.90 1.04
C THR A 402 -3.53 -3.00 1.43
N ASP A 403 -3.34 -4.22 0.93
CA ASP A 403 -4.22 -5.37 1.11
C ASP A 403 -3.43 -6.40 1.90
N GLU A 404 -3.85 -6.71 3.12
CA GLU A 404 -3.26 -7.77 3.97
C GLU A 404 -3.24 -9.16 3.30
N ASP A 405 -3.79 -9.26 2.09
CA ASP A 405 -3.87 -10.44 1.24
C ASP A 405 -2.82 -10.50 0.12
N ALA A 406 -2.01 -9.47 -0.13
CA ALA A 406 -0.85 -9.63 -1.03
C ALA A 406 0.25 -10.39 -0.31
N GLN A 407 0.72 -11.47 -0.93
CA GLN A 407 1.85 -12.24 -0.41
C GLN A 407 3.05 -11.29 -0.24
N ILE A 408 3.36 -10.96 1.01
CA ILE A 408 4.70 -10.53 1.40
C ILE A 408 5.64 -11.60 0.84
N VAL A 409 6.40 -11.29 -0.21
CA VAL A 409 7.58 -12.08 -0.54
C VAL A 409 8.50 -11.85 0.64
N HIS A 410 8.48 -12.79 1.57
CA HIS A 410 9.34 -12.77 2.75
C HIS A 410 10.78 -12.50 2.28
N PRO A 411 11.58 -11.66 2.93
CA PRO A 411 12.96 -11.36 2.49
C PRO A 411 13.80 -12.62 2.20
N ALA A 412 13.51 -13.71 2.94
CA ALA A 412 14.08 -15.03 2.69
C ALA A 412 13.69 -15.67 1.35
N ASP A 413 12.47 -15.44 0.84
CA ASP A 413 12.01 -15.94 -0.47
C ASP A 413 12.68 -15.15 -1.61
N ALA A 414 12.79 -13.82 -1.50
CA ALA A 414 13.55 -13.01 -2.46
C ALA A 414 15.04 -13.40 -2.51
N TYR A 415 15.65 -13.63 -1.33
CA TYR A 415 17.01 -14.17 -1.22
C TYR A 415 17.13 -15.57 -1.83
N ALA A 416 16.16 -16.46 -1.59
CA ALA A 416 16.15 -17.78 -2.19
C ALA A 416 16.02 -17.71 -3.73
N VAL A 417 15.21 -16.79 -4.26
CA VAL A 417 15.09 -16.54 -5.71
C VAL A 417 16.43 -16.07 -6.28
N SER A 418 17.11 -15.12 -5.63
CA SER A 418 18.37 -14.56 -6.14
C SER A 418 19.52 -15.58 -6.17
N LEU A 419 19.48 -16.58 -5.28
CA LEU A 419 20.43 -17.70 -5.28
C LEU A 419 20.00 -18.89 -6.15
N SER A 420 18.82 -18.83 -6.77
CA SER A 420 18.31 -19.91 -7.62
C SER A 420 18.55 -19.64 -9.10
N GLY A 421 18.85 -20.68 -9.89
CA GLY A 421 19.08 -20.53 -11.34
C GLY A 421 17.88 -19.90 -12.09
N PRO A 422 18.09 -19.21 -13.22
CA PRO A 422 17.07 -18.39 -13.88
C PRO A 422 15.83 -19.17 -14.34
N GLU A 423 14.69 -18.47 -14.48
CA GLU A 423 13.50 -19.02 -15.12
C GLU A 423 13.72 -19.21 -16.64
N HIS A 424 13.06 -20.20 -17.23
CA HIS A 424 12.98 -20.28 -18.69
C HIS A 424 12.18 -19.09 -19.23
N PRO A 425 12.56 -18.45 -20.37
CA PRO A 425 11.87 -17.27 -20.89
C PRO A 425 10.35 -17.44 -21.06
N LEU A 426 9.89 -18.65 -21.43
CA LEU A 426 8.46 -18.97 -21.51
C LEU A 426 7.73 -18.85 -20.16
N ILE A 427 8.36 -19.36 -19.10
CA ILE A 427 7.82 -19.36 -17.73
C ILE A 427 7.78 -17.93 -17.19
N GLU A 428 8.85 -17.18 -17.39
CA GLU A 428 8.96 -15.77 -17.01
C GLU A 428 7.89 -14.93 -17.72
N ARG A 429 7.75 -15.08 -19.05
CA ARG A 429 6.70 -14.40 -19.83
C ARG A 429 5.30 -14.72 -19.29
N CYS A 430 5.02 -15.98 -18.96
CA CYS A 430 3.74 -16.37 -18.37
C CYS A 430 3.47 -15.66 -17.03
N ARG A 431 4.48 -15.51 -16.17
CA ARG A 431 4.36 -14.77 -14.90
C ARG A 431 4.08 -13.28 -15.12
N LEU A 432 4.79 -12.67 -16.08
CA LEU A 432 4.61 -11.25 -16.42
C LEU A 432 3.23 -11.01 -17.04
N ASP A 433 2.78 -11.88 -17.95
CA ASP A 433 1.46 -11.79 -18.58
C ASP A 433 0.32 -11.99 -17.55
N ALA A 434 0.48 -12.92 -16.60
CA ALA A 434 -0.46 -13.08 -15.51
C ALA A 434 -0.58 -11.80 -14.66
N SER A 435 0.56 -11.17 -14.37
CA SER A 435 0.61 -9.91 -13.61
C SER A 435 -0.04 -8.75 -14.37
N ALA A 436 0.21 -8.66 -15.68
CA ALA A 436 -0.34 -7.60 -16.53
C ALA A 436 -1.85 -7.76 -16.80
N ARG A 437 -2.32 -8.98 -17.06
CA ARG A 437 -3.73 -9.25 -17.43
C ARG A 437 -4.65 -9.43 -16.23
N TYR A 438 -4.10 -9.84 -15.08
CA TYR A 438 -4.85 -10.08 -13.85
C TYR A 438 -4.16 -9.46 -12.63
N PRO A 439 -3.95 -8.13 -12.58
CA PRO A 439 -3.19 -7.48 -11.50
C PRO A 439 -3.78 -7.77 -10.11
N ALA A 440 -5.11 -7.77 -9.98
CA ALA A 440 -5.79 -8.08 -8.71
C ALA A 440 -5.70 -9.56 -8.28
N ALA A 441 -5.26 -10.45 -9.17
CA ALA A 441 -5.08 -11.88 -8.91
C ALA A 441 -3.64 -12.36 -9.19
N ALA A 442 -2.71 -11.44 -9.44
CA ALA A 442 -1.31 -11.76 -9.73
C ALA A 442 -0.65 -12.54 -8.57
N HIS A 443 -1.08 -12.25 -7.34
CA HIS A 443 -0.67 -12.96 -6.12
C HIS A 443 -1.04 -14.45 -6.12
N MET A 444 -1.93 -14.92 -7.01
CA MET A 444 -2.28 -16.33 -7.16
C MET A 444 -1.21 -17.14 -7.91
N CYS A 445 -0.22 -16.50 -8.54
CA CYS A 445 0.90 -17.22 -9.14
C CYS A 445 1.84 -17.78 -8.06
N SER A 446 2.17 -19.07 -8.17
CA SER A 446 3.08 -19.79 -7.25
C SER A 446 4.48 -19.16 -7.14
N GLY A 447 4.94 -18.45 -8.16
CA GLY A 447 6.22 -17.76 -8.20
C GLY A 447 7.46 -18.67 -8.27
N PRO A 448 8.68 -18.09 -8.40
CA PRO A 448 9.85 -18.83 -8.90
C PRO A 448 10.39 -19.93 -7.98
N THR A 449 10.43 -19.71 -6.67
CA THR A 449 10.93 -20.70 -5.70
C THR A 449 10.03 -21.93 -5.63
N GLN A 450 8.71 -21.73 -5.55
CA GLN A 450 7.74 -22.82 -5.55
C GLN A 450 7.71 -23.55 -6.89
N GLY A 451 7.72 -22.84 -8.01
CA GLY A 451 7.78 -23.44 -9.35
C GLY A 451 8.99 -24.35 -9.53
N LYS A 452 10.19 -23.88 -9.12
CA LYS A 452 11.42 -24.70 -9.12
C LYS A 452 11.31 -25.92 -8.22
N LEU A 453 10.72 -25.77 -7.04
CA LEU A 453 10.49 -26.90 -6.13
C LEU A 453 9.56 -27.93 -6.76
N LEU A 454 8.46 -27.53 -7.38
CA LEU A 454 7.53 -28.43 -8.09
C LEU A 454 8.26 -29.22 -9.19
N ALA A 455 9.02 -28.54 -10.05
CA ALA A 455 9.83 -29.19 -11.07
C ALA A 455 10.89 -30.13 -10.48
N THR A 456 11.50 -29.76 -9.35
CA THR A 456 12.49 -30.59 -8.66
C THR A 456 11.85 -31.84 -8.07
N LEU A 457 10.66 -31.72 -7.46
CA LEU A 457 9.88 -32.84 -6.95
C LEU A 457 9.50 -33.81 -8.07
N CYS A 458 9.04 -33.31 -9.23
CA CYS A 458 8.77 -34.14 -10.40
C CYS A 458 10.02 -34.96 -10.81
N LYS A 459 11.18 -34.31 -10.92
CA LYS A 459 12.44 -34.97 -11.30
C LYS A 459 12.90 -36.00 -10.27
N LEU A 460 12.90 -35.64 -8.99
CA LEU A 460 13.33 -36.53 -7.90
C LEU A 460 12.42 -37.75 -7.75
N ARG A 461 11.12 -37.60 -8.01
CA ARG A 461 10.16 -38.70 -7.99
C ARG A 461 10.09 -39.49 -9.29
N GLY A 462 10.74 -39.01 -10.36
CA GLY A 462 10.60 -39.59 -11.69
C GLY A 462 9.17 -39.51 -12.22
N ALA A 463 8.42 -38.46 -11.85
CA ALA A 463 7.02 -38.31 -12.21
C ALA A 463 6.84 -38.11 -13.72
N ALA A 464 6.22 -39.07 -14.39
CA ALA A 464 6.00 -39.01 -15.82
C ALA A 464 4.65 -38.36 -16.15
N ARG A 465 3.59 -38.74 -15.44
CA ARG A 465 2.23 -38.20 -15.62
C ARG A 465 1.83 -37.37 -14.41
N VAL A 466 1.54 -36.10 -14.64
CA VAL A 466 1.19 -35.14 -13.59
C VAL A 466 -0.25 -34.66 -13.77
N LEU A 467 -1.00 -34.58 -12.67
CA LEU A 467 -2.28 -33.90 -12.61
C LEU A 467 -2.12 -32.58 -11.85
N GLU A 468 -2.63 -31.49 -12.40
CA GLU A 468 -2.75 -30.20 -11.74
C GLU A 468 -4.23 -29.82 -11.62
N LEU A 469 -4.67 -29.49 -10.41
CA LEU A 469 -6.00 -28.99 -10.11
C LEU A 469 -5.90 -27.51 -9.70
N GLY A 470 -6.19 -26.62 -10.63
CA GLY A 470 -5.91 -25.17 -10.53
C GLY A 470 -4.81 -24.77 -11.50
N THR A 471 -5.21 -24.20 -12.65
CA THR A 471 -4.27 -23.79 -13.72
C THR A 471 -3.94 -22.30 -13.62
N PHE A 472 -4.95 -21.47 -13.33
CA PHE A 472 -4.90 -20.03 -13.53
C PHE A 472 -4.30 -19.67 -14.92
N CYS A 473 -3.23 -18.88 -14.97
CA CYS A 473 -2.55 -18.50 -16.22
C CYS A 473 -1.50 -19.53 -16.69
N GLY A 474 -1.35 -20.67 -16.01
CA GLY A 474 -0.50 -21.78 -16.47
C GLY A 474 0.95 -21.76 -15.97
N TYR A 475 1.30 -20.85 -15.04
CA TYR A 475 2.67 -20.73 -14.52
C TYR A 475 3.16 -22.02 -13.84
N GLY A 476 2.36 -22.59 -12.94
CA GLY A 476 2.65 -23.89 -12.30
C GLY A 476 2.72 -25.03 -13.33
N THR A 477 1.78 -25.06 -14.28
CA THR A 477 1.74 -26.04 -15.37
C THR A 477 3.04 -26.09 -16.17
N LEU A 478 3.62 -24.93 -16.50
CA LEU A 478 4.86 -24.87 -17.28
C LEU A 478 6.05 -25.43 -16.50
N TRP A 479 6.14 -25.16 -15.19
CA TRP A 479 7.16 -25.78 -14.33
C TRP A 479 7.00 -27.29 -14.26
N LEU A 480 5.77 -27.78 -14.07
CA LEU A 480 5.48 -29.21 -14.06
C LEU A 480 5.83 -29.87 -15.41
N SER A 481 5.48 -29.23 -16.52
CA SER A 481 5.75 -29.69 -17.89
C SER A 481 7.25 -29.76 -18.18
N SER A 482 8.03 -28.80 -17.70
CA SER A 482 9.51 -28.79 -17.84
C SER A 482 10.22 -29.96 -17.16
N ALA A 483 9.49 -30.74 -16.35
CA ALA A 483 10.04 -31.78 -15.48
C ALA A 483 9.30 -33.12 -15.56
N SER A 484 8.31 -33.26 -16.45
CA SER A 484 7.50 -34.47 -16.62
C SER A 484 7.34 -34.83 -18.10
N LYS A 485 6.61 -35.92 -18.40
CA LYS A 485 6.27 -36.32 -19.78
C LYS A 485 4.90 -35.81 -20.22
N GLU A 486 3.98 -35.65 -19.28
CA GLU A 486 2.64 -35.15 -19.52
C GLU A 486 2.12 -34.42 -18.27
N VAL A 487 1.47 -33.29 -18.49
CA VAL A 487 0.70 -32.57 -17.47
C VAL A 487 -0.73 -32.45 -17.95
N ILE A 488 -1.67 -32.95 -17.15
CA ILE A 488 -3.09 -32.66 -17.31
C ILE A 488 -3.42 -31.57 -16.31
N THR A 489 -3.86 -30.41 -16.80
CA THR A 489 -4.19 -29.25 -15.95
C THR A 489 -5.67 -28.91 -16.06
N VAL A 490 -6.32 -28.71 -14.91
CA VAL A 490 -7.78 -28.55 -14.82
C VAL A 490 -8.12 -27.25 -14.09
N ASP A 491 -8.88 -26.38 -14.75
CA ASP A 491 -9.41 -25.16 -14.15
C ASP A 491 -10.84 -24.89 -14.66
N ARG A 492 -11.63 -24.20 -13.86
CA ARG A 492 -13.00 -23.82 -14.25
C ARG A 492 -13.07 -22.43 -14.90
N ASP A 493 -12.07 -21.57 -14.69
CA ASP A 493 -12.08 -20.21 -15.26
C ASP A 493 -11.59 -20.24 -16.70
N GLU A 494 -12.55 -20.21 -17.63
CA GLU A 494 -12.28 -20.20 -19.07
C GLU A 494 -11.43 -18.98 -19.50
N ARG A 495 -11.53 -17.83 -18.82
CA ARG A 495 -10.76 -16.63 -19.19
C ARG A 495 -9.28 -16.84 -18.88
N ALA A 496 -8.97 -17.28 -17.68
CA ALA A 496 -7.58 -17.57 -17.28
C ALA A 496 -7.02 -18.75 -18.11
N ALA A 497 -7.83 -19.76 -18.37
CA ALA A 497 -7.47 -20.89 -19.23
C ALA A 497 -7.08 -20.45 -20.65
N ASN A 498 -7.78 -19.47 -21.23
CA ASN A 498 -7.44 -18.93 -22.54
C ASN A 498 -6.06 -18.26 -22.56
N VAL A 499 -5.68 -17.54 -21.49
CA VAL A 499 -4.33 -16.97 -21.35
C VAL A 499 -3.29 -18.08 -21.23
N ALA A 500 -3.53 -19.08 -20.38
CA ALA A 500 -2.64 -20.23 -20.24
C ALA A 500 -2.42 -20.96 -21.57
N LYS A 501 -3.47 -21.10 -22.38
CA LYS A 501 -3.41 -21.73 -23.71
C LYS A 501 -2.50 -21.00 -24.68
N GLU A 502 -2.36 -19.68 -24.57
CA GLU A 502 -1.40 -18.92 -25.39
C GLU A 502 0.03 -19.37 -25.09
N HIS A 503 0.39 -19.54 -23.81
CA HIS A 503 1.72 -20.00 -23.42
C HIS A 503 1.95 -21.47 -23.74
N PHE A 504 0.93 -22.32 -23.63
CA PHE A 504 1.04 -23.75 -23.90
C PHE A 504 1.36 -24.07 -25.38
N ARG A 505 1.07 -23.15 -26.31
CA ARG A 505 1.47 -23.29 -27.73
C ARG A 505 2.98 -23.22 -27.94
N ASP A 506 3.68 -22.55 -27.04
CA ASP A 506 5.11 -22.28 -27.14
C ASP A 506 5.93 -23.22 -26.24
N VAL A 507 5.30 -24.27 -25.67
CA VAL A 507 5.99 -25.29 -24.87
C VAL A 507 7.07 -25.96 -25.72
N PRO A 508 8.33 -26.00 -25.25
CA PRO A 508 9.42 -26.65 -25.97
C PRO A 508 9.14 -28.13 -26.26
N ALA A 509 9.62 -28.63 -27.39
CA ALA A 509 9.37 -30.01 -27.83
C ALA A 509 9.99 -31.07 -26.91
N ASP A 510 10.98 -30.70 -26.09
CA ASP A 510 11.63 -31.54 -25.10
C ASP A 510 10.94 -31.53 -23.72
N TRP A 511 9.90 -30.71 -23.54
CA TRP A 511 9.08 -30.69 -22.33
C TRP A 511 7.89 -31.65 -22.43
N GLY A 512 7.28 -31.96 -21.28
CA GLY A 512 6.10 -32.80 -21.21
C GLY A 512 4.87 -32.17 -21.87
N ALA A 513 4.07 -33.01 -22.54
CA ALA A 513 2.86 -32.56 -23.23
C ALA A 513 1.84 -31.96 -22.24
N VAL A 514 1.28 -30.79 -22.57
CA VAL A 514 0.26 -30.14 -21.73
C VAL A 514 -1.13 -30.39 -22.31
N ARG A 515 -2.00 -31.03 -21.52
CA ARG A 515 -3.43 -31.16 -21.83
C ARG A 515 -4.25 -30.33 -20.86
N GLN A 516 -4.75 -29.20 -21.34
CA GLN A 516 -5.64 -28.33 -20.58
C GLN A 516 -7.10 -28.81 -20.65
N VAL A 517 -7.78 -28.81 -19.51
CA VAL A 517 -9.19 -29.16 -19.36
C VAL A 517 -9.91 -28.02 -18.66
N VAL A 518 -10.94 -27.44 -19.30
CA VAL A 518 -11.79 -26.43 -18.68
C VAL A 518 -13.00 -27.12 -18.04
N ALA A 519 -12.96 -27.34 -16.73
CA ALA A 519 -14.00 -28.05 -15.98
C ALA A 519 -13.96 -27.73 -14.48
N ASP A 520 -15.07 -27.97 -13.78
CA ASP A 520 -15.02 -28.07 -12.32
C ASP A 520 -14.22 -29.31 -11.91
N ARG A 521 -13.32 -29.15 -10.93
CA ARG A 521 -12.44 -30.22 -10.45
C ARG A 521 -13.19 -31.45 -9.95
N GLY A 522 -14.34 -31.27 -9.29
CA GLY A 522 -15.14 -32.38 -8.77
C GLY A 522 -15.71 -33.19 -9.93
N GLN A 523 -16.30 -32.51 -10.92
CA GLN A 523 -16.82 -33.13 -12.14
C GLN A 523 -15.72 -33.86 -12.94
N TYR A 524 -14.51 -33.27 -12.99
CA TYR A 524 -13.37 -33.91 -13.63
C TYR A 524 -12.96 -35.19 -12.89
N LEU A 525 -12.78 -35.14 -11.57
CA LEU A 525 -12.37 -36.29 -10.76
C LEU A 525 -13.40 -37.42 -10.74
N GLU A 526 -14.70 -37.10 -10.70
CA GLU A 526 -15.80 -38.09 -10.74
C GLU A 526 -15.72 -39.03 -11.96
N ASN A 527 -15.21 -38.53 -13.09
CA ASN A 527 -15.17 -39.25 -14.36
C ASN A 527 -13.74 -39.50 -14.86
N CYS A 528 -12.73 -39.18 -14.05
CA CYS A 528 -11.34 -39.23 -14.48
C CYS A 528 -10.89 -40.68 -14.71
N LYS A 529 -10.44 -40.96 -15.93
CA LYS A 529 -9.80 -42.23 -16.32
C LYS A 529 -8.38 -42.01 -16.83
N ASP A 530 -7.84 -40.83 -16.57
CA ASP A 530 -6.57 -40.38 -17.13
C ASP A 530 -5.35 -40.81 -16.28
N GLY A 531 -5.58 -41.54 -15.19
CA GLY A 531 -4.54 -42.12 -14.36
C GLY A 531 -3.80 -43.31 -15.03
N PRO A 532 -2.75 -43.84 -14.38
CA PRO A 532 -2.26 -43.41 -13.07
C PRO A 532 -1.42 -42.13 -13.14
N PHE A 533 -1.56 -41.26 -12.14
CA PHE A 533 -0.73 -40.07 -11.95
C PHE A 533 0.39 -40.33 -10.95
N ASP A 534 1.59 -39.84 -11.26
CA ASP A 534 2.78 -39.95 -10.39
C ASP A 534 2.93 -38.75 -9.45
N LEU A 535 2.37 -37.61 -9.83
CA LEU A 535 2.29 -36.43 -8.99
C LEU A 535 0.95 -35.72 -9.22
N VAL A 536 0.32 -35.28 -8.13
CA VAL A 536 -0.87 -34.44 -8.19
C VAL A 536 -0.60 -33.14 -7.44
N TYR A 537 -0.63 -32.02 -8.15
CA TYR A 537 -0.55 -30.68 -7.58
C TYR A 537 -1.95 -30.09 -7.43
N VAL A 538 -2.32 -29.71 -6.21
CA VAL A 538 -3.64 -29.20 -5.84
C VAL A 538 -3.49 -27.76 -5.38
N ASP A 539 -3.96 -26.84 -6.23
CA ASP A 539 -3.98 -25.40 -5.98
C ASP A 539 -5.32 -24.81 -6.44
N CYS A 540 -6.40 -25.30 -5.84
CA CYS A 540 -7.76 -24.90 -6.18
C CYS A 540 -8.47 -24.26 -4.97
N ASP A 541 -9.81 -24.21 -5.01
CA ASP A 541 -10.60 -23.79 -3.85
C ASP A 541 -10.36 -24.71 -2.64
N LYS A 542 -9.80 -24.10 -1.60
CA LYS A 542 -9.24 -24.73 -0.40
C LYS A 542 -10.28 -25.46 0.45
N LYS A 543 -11.53 -24.99 0.43
CA LYS A 543 -12.64 -25.63 1.16
C LYS A 543 -12.94 -27.04 0.65
N GLY A 544 -12.60 -27.34 -0.60
CA GLY A 544 -12.78 -28.66 -1.18
C GLY A 544 -11.59 -29.60 -1.03
N TYR A 545 -10.48 -29.21 -0.39
CA TYR A 545 -9.26 -30.04 -0.33
C TYR A 545 -9.50 -31.42 0.28
N ALA A 546 -10.30 -31.52 1.35
CA ALA A 546 -10.62 -32.81 1.97
C ALA A 546 -11.33 -33.77 0.99
N ALA A 547 -12.29 -33.26 0.21
CA ALA A 547 -13.01 -34.04 -0.79
C ALA A 547 -12.12 -34.44 -1.97
N VAL A 548 -11.24 -33.53 -2.41
CA VAL A 548 -10.24 -33.83 -3.45
C VAL A 548 -9.29 -34.93 -2.98
N PHE A 549 -8.78 -34.83 -1.75
CA PHE A 549 -7.90 -35.83 -1.18
C PHE A 549 -8.55 -37.21 -1.08
N ASP A 550 -9.79 -37.28 -0.60
CA ASP A 550 -10.54 -38.54 -0.57
C ASP A 550 -10.77 -39.10 -1.98
N ALA A 551 -11.21 -38.28 -2.94
CA ALA A 551 -11.41 -38.70 -4.32
C ALA A 551 -10.14 -39.25 -4.97
N LEU A 552 -8.98 -38.62 -4.71
CA LEU A 552 -7.69 -39.07 -5.24
C LEU A 552 -7.29 -40.45 -4.71
N LEU A 553 -7.47 -40.69 -3.41
CA LEU A 553 -7.08 -41.95 -2.77
C LEU A 553 -8.10 -43.08 -2.97
N ASP A 554 -9.38 -42.75 -3.06
CA ASP A 554 -10.46 -43.74 -3.13
C ASP A 554 -10.73 -44.20 -4.57
N THR A 555 -10.27 -43.47 -5.59
CA THR A 555 -10.46 -43.82 -7.00
C THR A 555 -9.42 -44.85 -7.46
N PRO A 556 -9.80 -46.10 -7.76
CA PRO A 556 -8.85 -47.13 -8.14
C PRO A 556 -8.15 -46.82 -9.47
N GLY A 557 -6.82 -46.95 -9.48
CA GLY A 557 -6.00 -46.73 -10.68
C GLY A 557 -5.76 -45.26 -11.04
N LEU A 558 -6.27 -44.32 -10.24
CA LEU A 558 -6.05 -42.90 -10.48
C LEU A 558 -4.62 -42.46 -10.12
N LEU A 559 -4.05 -43.02 -9.06
CA LEU A 559 -2.68 -42.75 -8.61
C LEU A 559 -1.76 -43.94 -8.89
N SER A 560 -0.51 -43.66 -9.23
CA SER A 560 0.53 -44.70 -9.28
C SER A 560 0.93 -45.11 -7.85
N SER A 561 1.54 -46.28 -7.69
CA SER A 561 1.95 -46.78 -6.37
C SER A 561 3.01 -45.92 -5.69
N ASN A 562 3.71 -45.06 -6.44
CA ASN A 562 4.72 -44.13 -5.93
C ASN A 562 4.24 -42.66 -6.00
N ALA A 563 2.92 -42.44 -6.14
CA ALA A 563 2.40 -41.10 -6.33
C ALA A 563 2.72 -40.15 -5.17
N CYS A 564 2.87 -38.88 -5.50
CA CYS A 564 3.09 -37.80 -4.56
C CYS A 564 1.97 -36.76 -4.70
N LEU A 565 1.31 -36.42 -3.60
CA LEU A 565 0.30 -35.37 -3.57
C LEU A 565 0.93 -34.09 -3.02
N VAL A 566 0.65 -32.94 -3.65
CA VAL A 566 1.20 -31.64 -3.26
C VAL A 566 0.04 -30.66 -3.13
N PHE A 567 -0.19 -30.12 -1.94
CA PHE A 567 -1.28 -29.19 -1.64
C PHE A 567 -0.73 -27.80 -1.34
N ASP A 568 -1.20 -26.79 -2.07
CA ASP A 568 -0.76 -25.41 -1.89
C ASP A 568 -1.60 -24.63 -0.85
N ASN A 569 -0.97 -23.61 -0.27
CA ASN A 569 -1.47 -22.66 0.72
C ASN A 569 -1.97 -23.28 2.03
N THR A 570 -1.35 -24.36 2.47
CA THR A 570 -1.73 -25.12 3.68
C THR A 570 -1.44 -24.39 5.00
N LEU A 571 -0.69 -23.29 5.00
CA LEU A 571 -0.48 -22.41 6.16
C LEU A 571 -1.39 -21.15 6.16
N TRP A 572 -1.94 -20.77 5.00
CA TRP A 572 -2.98 -19.74 4.81
C TRP A 572 -2.78 -18.45 5.63
N LYS A 573 -1.74 -17.68 5.28
CA LYS A 573 -1.28 -16.44 5.89
C LYS A 573 -1.00 -16.59 7.39
N GLY A 574 -0.68 -17.80 7.83
CA GLY A 574 -0.57 -18.17 9.25
C GLY A 574 -1.91 -18.31 9.98
N ARG A 575 -3.04 -17.97 9.34
CA ARG A 575 -4.38 -17.94 9.96
C ARG A 575 -4.92 -19.32 10.31
N VAL A 576 -4.32 -20.41 9.80
CA VAL A 576 -4.68 -21.78 10.23
C VAL A 576 -4.44 -22.02 11.72
N ALA A 577 -3.54 -21.26 12.36
CA ALA A 577 -3.30 -21.32 13.81
C ALA A 577 -4.50 -20.79 14.61
N GLU A 578 -5.15 -19.77 14.08
CA GLU A 578 -6.33 -19.14 14.67
C GLU A 578 -7.65 -19.81 14.21
N GLY A 579 -7.62 -20.72 13.23
CA GLY A 579 -8.80 -21.32 12.58
C GLY A 579 -9.71 -22.11 13.51
N THR A 580 -9.27 -22.32 14.75
CA THR A 580 -9.98 -23.02 15.82
C THR A 580 -10.86 -22.11 16.66
N THR A 581 -10.67 -20.78 16.57
CA THR A 581 -11.40 -19.79 17.36
C THR A 581 -12.31 -18.96 16.46
N GLY A 582 -13.57 -18.77 16.88
CA GLY A 582 -14.51 -17.89 16.17
C GLY A 582 -14.07 -16.43 16.23
N MET A 583 -14.51 -15.63 15.26
CA MET A 583 -14.23 -14.18 15.22
C MET A 583 -14.88 -13.50 16.44
N SER A 584 -14.09 -12.80 17.24
CA SER A 584 -14.57 -12.12 18.44
C SER A 584 -15.27 -10.81 18.11
N PRO A 585 -16.20 -10.31 18.96
CA PRO A 585 -16.83 -9.01 18.74
C PRO A 585 -15.84 -7.85 18.62
N SER A 586 -14.73 -7.90 19.37
CA SER A 586 -13.66 -6.89 19.31
C SER A 586 -12.87 -6.94 18.01
N GLU A 587 -12.69 -8.11 17.41
CA GLU A 587 -12.08 -8.24 16.08
C GLU A 587 -13.03 -7.71 14.99
N GLU A 588 -14.33 -8.00 15.08
CA GLU A 588 -15.31 -7.44 14.13
C GLU A 588 -15.33 -5.91 14.20
N GLU A 589 -15.33 -5.34 15.41
CA GLU A 589 -15.24 -3.89 15.61
C GLU A 589 -13.94 -3.30 15.05
N ALA A 590 -12.80 -3.97 15.25
CA ALA A 590 -11.51 -3.53 14.71
C ALA A 590 -11.51 -3.50 13.17
N ILE A 591 -11.99 -4.57 12.51
CA ILE A 591 -12.08 -4.66 11.04
C ILE A 591 -12.99 -3.56 10.49
N LEU A 592 -14.13 -3.32 11.14
CA LEU A 592 -15.06 -2.27 10.74
C LEU A 592 -14.42 -0.88 10.87
N ALA A 593 -13.79 -0.59 12.01
CA ALA A 593 -13.12 0.69 12.25
C ALA A 593 -11.95 0.93 11.29
N GLU A 594 -11.18 -0.12 10.99
CA GLU A 594 -10.08 -0.06 10.04
C GLU A 594 -10.56 0.20 8.60
N ALA A 595 -11.62 -0.48 8.16
CA ALA A 595 -12.22 -0.21 6.86
C ALA A 595 -12.72 1.23 6.75
N GLU A 596 -13.35 1.77 7.80
CA GLU A 596 -13.76 3.18 7.85
C GLU A 596 -12.56 4.14 7.77
N LEU A 597 -11.46 3.84 8.47
CA LEU A 597 -10.20 4.60 8.42
C LEU A 597 -9.52 4.54 7.04
N ASN A 598 -9.64 3.41 6.35
CA ASN A 598 -9.07 3.19 5.02
C ASN A 598 -9.95 3.73 3.89
N GLY A 599 -11.20 4.08 4.19
CA GLY A 599 -12.20 4.52 3.21
C GLY A 599 -12.83 3.37 2.43
N ASP A 600 -12.69 2.14 2.93
CA ASP A 600 -13.28 0.93 2.37
C ASP A 600 -14.72 0.73 2.87
N ASP A 601 -15.51 -0.09 2.16
CA ASP A 601 -16.84 -0.49 2.65
C ASP A 601 -16.70 -1.44 3.85
N PRO A 602 -17.10 -1.04 5.07
CA PRO A 602 -16.89 -1.86 6.26
C PRO A 602 -17.62 -3.20 6.21
N LYS A 603 -18.80 -3.25 5.57
CA LYS A 603 -19.55 -4.51 5.42
C LYS A 603 -18.84 -5.46 4.47
N ARG A 604 -18.20 -4.92 3.42
CA ARG A 604 -17.44 -5.70 2.46
C ARG A 604 -16.16 -6.25 3.11
N ALA A 605 -15.44 -5.43 3.86
CA ALA A 605 -14.24 -5.84 4.61
C ALA A 605 -14.55 -6.96 5.60
N LEU A 606 -15.60 -6.79 6.43
CA LEU A 606 -16.02 -7.82 7.38
C LEU A 606 -16.45 -9.12 6.69
N LYS A 607 -17.13 -9.03 5.54
CA LYS A 607 -17.51 -10.22 4.75
C LYS A 607 -16.27 -10.94 4.19
N ALA A 608 -15.25 -10.20 3.75
CA ALA A 608 -14.00 -10.77 3.26
C ALA A 608 -13.25 -11.50 4.38
N ALA A 609 -13.10 -10.86 5.55
CA ALA A 609 -12.46 -11.45 6.71
C ALA A 609 -13.17 -12.74 7.20
N ARG A 610 -14.51 -12.75 7.23
CA ARG A 610 -15.29 -13.95 7.56
C ARG A 610 -15.08 -15.08 6.54
N ARG A 611 -15.00 -14.75 5.25
CA ARG A 611 -14.72 -15.73 4.19
C ARG A 611 -13.33 -16.33 4.39
N ASP A 612 -12.34 -15.50 4.68
CA ASP A 612 -10.94 -15.90 4.86
C ASP A 612 -10.77 -16.80 6.10
N ARG A 613 -11.37 -16.44 7.23
CA ARG A 613 -11.48 -17.28 8.45
C ARG A 613 -12.08 -18.66 8.14
N ALA A 614 -13.14 -18.72 7.34
CA ALA A 614 -13.78 -19.98 6.98
C ALA A 614 -12.88 -20.86 6.08
N VAL A 615 -12.02 -20.26 5.26
CA VAL A 615 -10.99 -21.00 4.51
C VAL A 615 -9.91 -21.52 5.45
N ALA A 616 -9.41 -20.69 6.36
CA ALA A 616 -8.41 -21.08 7.35
C ALA A 616 -8.89 -22.25 8.23
N GLN A 617 -10.16 -22.26 8.63
CA GLN A 617 -10.76 -23.37 9.37
C GLN A 617 -10.79 -24.66 8.53
N ALA A 618 -11.24 -24.59 7.28
CA ALA A 618 -11.28 -25.77 6.41
C ALA A 618 -9.88 -26.35 6.17
N LEU A 619 -8.87 -25.49 6.01
CA LEU A 619 -7.48 -25.91 5.88
C LEU A 619 -6.91 -26.49 7.18
N HIS A 620 -7.28 -25.95 8.35
CA HIS A 620 -6.92 -26.54 9.63
C HIS A 620 -7.48 -27.97 9.75
N GLU A 621 -8.76 -28.17 9.46
CA GLU A 621 -9.41 -29.47 9.47
C GLU A 621 -8.76 -30.44 8.46
N PHE A 622 -8.43 -29.95 7.27
CA PHE A 622 -7.71 -30.70 6.25
C PHE A 622 -6.32 -31.13 6.71
N ASN A 623 -5.51 -30.21 7.28
CA ASN A 623 -4.18 -30.53 7.79
C ASN A 623 -4.23 -31.57 8.92
N VAL A 624 -5.26 -31.50 9.79
CA VAL A 624 -5.51 -32.50 10.84
C VAL A 624 -5.90 -33.85 10.24
N LYS A 625 -6.75 -33.87 9.21
CA LYS A 625 -7.14 -35.08 8.49
C LYS A 625 -5.91 -35.73 7.86
N LEU A 626 -5.12 -34.98 7.11
CA LEU A 626 -3.93 -35.46 6.42
C LEU A 626 -2.91 -36.07 7.40
N ARG A 627 -2.66 -35.41 8.54
CA ARG A 627 -1.77 -35.92 9.60
C ARG A 627 -2.24 -37.25 10.21
N LYS A 628 -3.55 -37.52 10.23
CA LYS A 628 -4.13 -38.72 10.85
C LYS A 628 -4.38 -39.85 9.85
N ASP A 629 -4.34 -39.58 8.56
CA ASP A 629 -4.61 -40.58 7.53
C ASP A 629 -3.39 -41.47 7.32
N THR A 630 -3.53 -42.76 7.57
CA THR A 630 -2.42 -43.72 7.53
C THR A 630 -2.03 -44.15 6.12
N ARG A 631 -2.75 -43.69 5.08
CA ARG A 631 -2.44 -43.99 3.67
C ARG A 631 -1.35 -43.08 3.10
N VAL A 632 -1.00 -42.03 3.83
CA VAL A 632 -0.03 -41.01 3.40
C VAL A 632 0.91 -40.62 4.53
N ASP A 633 2.10 -40.15 4.15
CA ASP A 633 3.08 -39.52 5.05
C ASP A 633 3.27 -38.04 4.66
N PRO A 634 2.67 -37.09 5.40
CA PRO A 634 2.70 -35.67 5.03
C PRO A 634 3.88 -34.90 5.64
N LEU A 635 4.52 -34.08 4.80
CA LEU A 635 5.53 -33.08 5.14
C LEU A 635 5.01 -31.68 4.80
N VAL A 636 4.88 -30.82 5.82
CA VAL A 636 4.53 -29.41 5.62
C VAL A 636 5.81 -28.60 5.45
N LEU A 637 5.94 -27.91 4.32
CA LEU A 637 7.05 -27.02 4.01
C LEU A 637 6.61 -25.56 4.22
N PRO A 638 7.33 -24.77 5.02
CA PRO A 638 7.05 -23.34 5.21
C PRO A 638 7.58 -22.52 4.03
N LEU A 639 7.25 -22.94 2.81
CA LEU A 639 7.54 -22.19 1.58
C LEU A 639 6.29 -21.40 1.21
N ARG A 640 6.46 -20.08 1.02
CA ARG A 640 5.37 -19.12 0.78
C ARG A 640 4.22 -19.33 1.78
N ASP A 641 3.02 -19.65 1.26
CA ASP A 641 1.82 -19.80 2.07
C ASP A 641 1.59 -21.24 2.59
N GLY A 642 2.65 -22.06 2.56
CA GLY A 642 2.66 -23.43 3.05
C GLY A 642 2.37 -24.45 1.95
N LEU A 643 3.35 -25.28 1.65
CA LEU A 643 3.21 -26.38 0.70
C LEU A 643 3.25 -27.70 1.45
N THR A 644 2.19 -28.51 1.38
CA THR A 644 2.20 -29.84 2.00
C THR A 644 2.41 -30.91 0.96
N VAL A 645 3.47 -31.69 1.14
CA VAL A 645 3.83 -32.84 0.29
C VAL A 645 3.42 -34.11 1.03
N ALA A 646 2.56 -34.94 0.44
CA ALA A 646 2.09 -36.19 1.03
C ALA A 646 2.41 -37.37 0.10
N THR A 647 3.27 -38.28 0.54
CA THR A 647 3.61 -39.51 -0.21
C THR A 647 2.75 -40.67 0.23
N LEU A 648 2.36 -41.55 -0.70
CA LEU A 648 1.63 -42.78 -0.36
C LEU A 648 2.51 -43.72 0.48
N THR A 649 1.90 -44.40 1.46
CA THR A 649 2.54 -45.37 2.38
C THR A 649 2.41 -46.82 1.94
#